data_AF-A0A8H7F0M8-F1
#
_entry.id   AF-A0A8H7F0M8-F1
#
_cell.length_a   1.000
_cell.length_b   1.000
_cell.length_c   1.000
_cell.angle_alpha   90.00
_cell.angle_beta   90.00
_cell.angle_gamma   90.00
#
_symmetry.space_group_name_H-M   'P 1'
#
loop_
_entity.id
_entity.type
_entity.pdbx_description
1 polymer ?
#
loop_
_entity_poly.entity_id
_entity_poly.type
_entity_poly.pdbx_seq_one_letter_code
_entity_poly.pdbx_strand_id
1 'polypeptide(L)'
;MRILERVLGVGEGDLGGGGRDERGDGDEEDEEEEEEDGNGWCLGLEVERVLKAKQCQSETECSTVTIAQIDELLDELSSTSTFTHSTILTQYPTHRSKFDILKSLYRPLSPFESKFITQIILKDLHPLLYPSLNDIGYSKELIEYNTKSVMMLRVEDVMRVWDSTGWMGRVWRVRGEMEDVVREFEECGEDDKLRERALKPKLGSMIKLPKSVKGRNCYHALSYFKDSTTVWAETKYDGERAQIHVEILDDDGTSNIKIWSKSGRESTWDRLGVHDIIRDALGLNRSGELKVSSTTWMTTARVKRNVVLDAEMVAWYKDHVDEFWRIRGLVEQTASGPRRRTKRQRDDSDSQDEDGDSQSRHLALIFFDVLVLDDEPLLFEPYATRRQHLESLIKVIPTKAMLSDRYPIQMSPSSINDNDPHKGLQNIFAEHLANHMEGLVLKAEESQYNEYGLPWVKLKKDYIEGFGDCVDLVIVGASWDRDRARELRVTPHVFTTFFVGVITNRKECQLQPDLKPHILVYFRVSYGLSRKDLEDVNFRIKNSDNVVYPPSTKELNGLPFTFTLSSHLDCKPKTILHIPFLAEMVFAGFDKSYGCKYYEPRFPRITKIHDKRERSWSTCMDITELDKIARECVGKDRSEKEIDDWCKSLWGLPTSPTIGMKRQMRVDDILERLVDVEGGLGDARRGESELKRRKLDFRRKEGGLSVRVEGETSSRTSMSRGARVFDTALREDHTVEEATPDRMLATSISCFINSRSNHQRCEDCSHWKKTISKERRVHSLEALLAACKVQNGEEEIKRGIVFVDVKDAIGIEKTIDTVRHNAKEVKNRVLVFGCNVDKLSLKEENALLVV
;
A
#
# COMPACT_ATOMS: atom_id res chain seq x y z
N MET A 1 -2.47 -24.00 -20.70
CA MET A 1 -1.80 -25.21 -20.17
C MET A 1 -2.22 -26.42 -20.97
N ARG A 2 -3.26 -27.19 -20.61
CA ARG A 2 -3.62 -28.43 -21.35
C ARG A 2 -3.74 -28.31 -22.87
N ILE A 3 -4.39 -27.25 -23.36
CA ILE A 3 -4.48 -27.01 -24.81
C ILE A 3 -3.09 -26.77 -25.43
N LEU A 4 -2.21 -26.06 -24.71
CA LEU A 4 -0.84 -25.78 -25.15
C LEU A 4 0.02 -27.06 -25.13
N GLU A 5 -0.09 -27.90 -24.09
CA GLU A 5 0.59 -29.21 -24.03
C GLU A 5 0.21 -30.07 -25.24
N ARG A 6 -1.09 -30.15 -25.56
CA ARG A 6 -1.59 -30.85 -26.76
C ARG A 6 -1.08 -30.23 -28.07
N VAL A 7 -0.98 -28.90 -28.15
CA VAL A 7 -0.46 -28.19 -29.33
C VAL A 7 1.03 -28.48 -29.54
N LEU A 8 1.79 -28.53 -28.46
CA LEU A 8 3.23 -28.80 -28.44
C LEU A 8 3.55 -30.31 -28.45
N GLY A 9 2.53 -31.16 -28.39
CA GLY A 9 2.62 -32.63 -28.38
C GLY A 9 3.36 -33.19 -27.16
N VAL A 10 3.23 -32.55 -26.01
CA VAL A 10 3.91 -32.85 -24.74
C VAL A 10 2.91 -33.58 -23.81
N GLY A 11 3.38 -34.40 -22.87
CA GLY A 11 2.52 -35.09 -21.90
C GLY A 11 1.70 -34.09 -21.07
N GLU A 12 0.53 -34.51 -20.59
CA GLU A 12 -0.24 -33.69 -19.63
C GLU A 12 0.56 -33.62 -18.32
N GLY A 13 0.95 -32.41 -17.89
CA GLY A 13 1.81 -32.20 -16.72
C GLY A 13 3.23 -31.73 -17.04
N ASP A 14 3.74 -31.99 -18.25
CA ASP A 14 5.13 -31.68 -18.63
C ASP A 14 5.44 -30.17 -18.69
N LEU A 15 4.42 -29.31 -18.86
CA LEU A 15 4.60 -27.85 -18.78
C LEU A 15 4.19 -27.28 -17.41
N GLY A 16 3.83 -28.15 -16.46
CA GLY A 16 3.07 -27.83 -15.26
C GLY A 16 3.69 -28.33 -13.96
N GLY A 17 4.96 -28.01 -13.68
CA GLY A 17 5.51 -28.08 -12.33
C GLY A 17 4.89 -27.01 -11.42
N GLY A 18 3.68 -27.25 -10.91
CA GLY A 18 3.02 -26.33 -9.97
C GLY A 18 1.49 -26.41 -9.93
N GLY A 19 0.98 -27.37 -9.15
CA GLY A 19 -0.29 -27.36 -8.41
C GLY A 19 -1.54 -26.78 -9.07
N ARG A 20 -2.44 -27.67 -9.54
CA ARG A 20 -3.89 -27.50 -9.38
C ARG A 20 -4.64 -28.83 -9.50
N ASP A 21 -5.27 -29.20 -8.38
CA ASP A 21 -6.15 -30.36 -8.17
C ASP A 21 -7.29 -30.44 -9.20
N GLU A 22 -7.42 -31.62 -9.81
CA GLU A 22 -8.66 -32.08 -10.40
C GLU A 22 -9.55 -32.75 -9.34
N ARG A 23 -10.86 -32.65 -9.53
CA ARG A 23 -11.85 -33.50 -8.88
C ARG A 23 -12.00 -34.76 -9.72
N GLY A 24 -11.97 -35.94 -9.09
CA GLY A 24 -12.52 -37.16 -9.66
C GLY A 24 -11.75 -38.42 -9.22
N ASP A 25 -12.41 -39.19 -8.37
CA ASP A 25 -12.14 -40.55 -7.87
C ASP A 25 -11.28 -41.49 -8.73
N GLY A 26 -10.46 -42.31 -8.05
CA GLY A 26 -10.15 -43.68 -8.48
C GLY A 26 -8.67 -44.10 -8.41
N ASP A 27 -8.33 -44.74 -7.29
CA ASP A 27 -7.35 -45.82 -7.08
C ASP A 27 -5.83 -45.59 -7.29
N GLU A 28 -5.10 -46.05 -6.25
CA GLU A 28 -3.67 -46.05 -6.01
C GLU A 28 -2.89 -46.95 -7.01
N GLU A 29 -1.68 -46.54 -7.41
CA GLU A 29 -0.40 -47.27 -7.18
C GLU A 29 0.78 -46.58 -7.92
N ASP A 30 1.82 -46.30 -7.13
CA ASP A 30 3.26 -46.27 -7.44
C ASP A 30 3.80 -45.52 -8.68
N GLU A 31 4.25 -44.27 -8.50
CA GLU A 31 5.45 -43.74 -9.18
C GLU A 31 6.24 -42.82 -8.20
N GLU A 32 7.34 -43.37 -7.66
CA GLU A 32 8.42 -42.63 -7.00
C GLU A 32 9.38 -42.05 -8.05
N GLU A 33 9.94 -40.88 -7.75
CA GLU A 33 11.08 -40.20 -8.41
C GLU A 33 10.82 -39.49 -9.75
N GLU A 34 10.51 -38.18 -9.69
CA GLU A 34 11.09 -37.11 -10.55
C GLU A 34 10.46 -35.74 -10.21
N GLU A 35 10.98 -35.00 -9.22
CA GLU A 35 10.65 -33.58 -9.05
C GLU A 35 11.85 -32.77 -8.56
N GLU A 36 12.67 -32.24 -9.48
CA GLU A 36 13.54 -31.09 -9.15
C GLU A 36 13.64 -29.98 -10.21
N ASP A 37 13.16 -30.15 -11.45
CA ASP A 37 13.42 -29.16 -12.52
C ASP A 37 12.19 -28.45 -13.11
N GLY A 38 11.04 -28.53 -12.43
CA GLY A 38 9.86 -27.73 -12.78
C GLY A 38 10.07 -26.26 -12.44
N ASN A 39 10.64 -25.49 -13.37
CA ASN A 39 10.97 -24.07 -13.21
C ASN A 39 9.68 -23.21 -13.26
N GLY A 40 8.79 -23.38 -12.27
CA GLY A 40 7.50 -22.68 -12.11
C GLY A 40 7.60 -21.15 -12.00
N TRP A 41 8.82 -20.61 -12.14
CA TRP A 41 9.11 -19.20 -12.29
C TRP A 41 8.61 -18.62 -13.62
N CYS A 42 8.73 -19.34 -14.74
CA CYS A 42 8.49 -18.77 -16.07
C CYS A 42 8.08 -19.82 -17.10
N LEU A 43 6.78 -19.92 -17.38
CA LEU A 43 6.25 -20.86 -18.38
C LEU A 43 6.88 -20.67 -19.78
N GLY A 44 7.20 -19.43 -20.18
CA GLY A 44 7.84 -19.20 -21.47
C GLY A 44 9.22 -19.89 -21.59
N LEU A 45 10.00 -19.93 -20.50
CA LEU A 45 11.30 -20.62 -20.49
C LEU A 45 11.13 -22.14 -20.51
N GLU A 46 10.09 -22.64 -19.84
CA GLU A 46 9.69 -24.05 -19.88
C GLU A 46 9.35 -24.49 -21.31
N VAL A 47 8.52 -23.69 -22.00
CA VAL A 47 8.14 -23.93 -23.40
C VAL A 47 9.37 -23.89 -24.32
N GLU A 48 10.29 -22.94 -24.14
CA GLU A 48 11.55 -22.91 -24.90
C GLU A 48 12.37 -24.19 -24.68
N ARG A 49 12.53 -24.64 -23.44
CA ARG A 49 13.31 -25.84 -23.10
C ARG A 49 12.71 -27.09 -23.74
N VAL A 50 11.40 -27.28 -23.60
CA VAL A 50 10.69 -28.44 -24.17
C VAL A 50 10.75 -28.43 -25.70
N LEU A 51 10.60 -27.27 -26.34
CA LEU A 51 10.72 -27.15 -27.79
C LEU A 51 12.14 -27.42 -28.29
N LYS A 52 13.17 -26.91 -27.58
CA LYS A 52 14.58 -27.20 -27.89
C LYS A 52 14.91 -28.68 -27.74
N ALA A 53 14.34 -29.36 -26.74
CA ALA A 53 14.53 -30.80 -26.58
C ALA A 53 13.92 -31.63 -27.73
N LYS A 54 12.88 -31.12 -28.40
CA LYS A 54 12.20 -31.79 -29.51
C LYS A 54 12.74 -31.43 -30.91
N GLN A 55 13.33 -30.25 -31.09
CA GLN A 55 13.84 -29.80 -32.39
C GLN A 55 15.34 -30.10 -32.54
N CYS A 56 15.72 -30.75 -33.65
CA CYS A 56 17.11 -31.05 -34.01
C CYS A 56 17.79 -29.91 -34.82
N GLN A 57 17.16 -28.75 -34.96
CA GLN A 57 17.60 -27.66 -35.86
C GLN A 57 18.16 -26.44 -35.11
N SER A 58 19.09 -25.74 -35.77
CA SER A 58 19.89 -24.63 -35.22
C SER A 58 19.05 -23.40 -34.85
N GLU A 59 19.43 -22.75 -33.74
CA GLU A 59 18.76 -21.60 -33.07
C GLU A 59 18.53 -20.33 -33.92
N THR A 60 18.84 -20.32 -35.22
CA THR A 60 19.04 -19.10 -36.02
C THR A 60 18.03 -18.86 -37.14
N GLU A 61 17.04 -19.74 -37.33
CA GLU A 61 15.96 -19.50 -38.31
C GLU A 61 14.88 -18.62 -37.68
N CYS A 62 14.82 -17.35 -38.09
CA CYS A 62 13.76 -16.43 -37.73
C CYS A 62 12.44 -16.88 -38.39
N SER A 63 11.33 -16.85 -37.66
CA SER A 63 10.04 -17.26 -38.23
C SER A 63 9.64 -16.34 -39.39
N THR A 64 8.90 -16.89 -40.36
CA THR A 64 8.35 -16.10 -41.48
C THR A 64 7.09 -15.31 -41.09
N VAL A 65 6.68 -15.35 -39.82
CA VAL A 65 5.41 -14.77 -39.35
C VAL A 65 5.61 -13.30 -39.00
N THR A 66 4.74 -12.44 -39.50
CA THR A 66 4.80 -11.02 -39.19
C THR A 66 4.12 -10.71 -37.85
N ILE A 67 4.49 -9.60 -37.21
CA ILE A 67 3.83 -9.13 -35.97
C ILE A 67 2.33 -8.92 -36.21
N ALA A 68 1.93 -8.42 -37.38
CA ALA A 68 0.53 -8.25 -37.75
C ALA A 68 -0.25 -9.59 -37.77
N GLN A 69 0.37 -10.66 -38.30
CA GLN A 69 -0.25 -11.99 -38.28
C GLN A 69 -0.37 -12.55 -36.86
N ILE A 70 0.60 -12.27 -36.00
CA ILE A 70 0.54 -12.65 -34.57
C ILE A 70 -0.60 -11.89 -33.89
N ASP A 71 -0.74 -10.59 -34.15
CA ASP A 71 -1.80 -9.74 -33.59
C ASP A 71 -3.19 -10.24 -34.01
N GLU A 72 -3.40 -10.55 -35.30
CA GLU A 72 -4.65 -11.15 -35.80
C GLU A 72 -4.99 -12.48 -35.10
N LEU A 73 -4.00 -13.36 -34.89
CA LEU A 73 -4.20 -14.63 -34.19
C LEU A 73 -4.50 -14.44 -32.70
N LEU A 74 -3.91 -13.42 -32.06
CA LEU A 74 -4.19 -13.08 -30.66
C LEU A 74 -5.58 -12.45 -30.51
N ASP A 75 -6.01 -11.63 -31.46
CA ASP A 75 -7.37 -11.10 -31.53
C ASP A 75 -8.39 -12.21 -31.72
N GLU A 76 -8.16 -13.13 -32.68
CA GLU A 76 -9.01 -14.31 -32.87
C GLU A 76 -9.05 -15.16 -31.59
N LEU A 77 -7.90 -15.38 -30.94
CA LEU A 77 -7.84 -16.11 -29.66
C LEU A 77 -8.65 -15.38 -28.58
N SER A 78 -8.57 -14.06 -28.51
CA SER A 78 -9.31 -13.26 -27.54
C SER A 78 -10.81 -13.30 -27.79
N SER A 79 -11.27 -13.40 -29.05
CA SER A 79 -12.69 -13.50 -29.41
C SER A 79 -13.39 -14.73 -28.80
N THR A 80 -12.62 -15.76 -28.43
CA THR A 80 -13.13 -16.97 -27.73
C THR A 80 -13.56 -16.70 -26.28
N SER A 81 -13.28 -15.51 -25.75
CA SER A 81 -13.66 -15.08 -24.40
C SER A 81 -14.91 -14.21 -24.42
N THR A 82 -15.85 -14.51 -23.53
CA THR A 82 -17.10 -13.72 -23.36
C THR A 82 -16.87 -12.33 -22.77
N PHE A 83 -15.65 -12.05 -22.27
CA PHE A 83 -15.29 -10.77 -21.66
C PHE A 83 -14.56 -9.83 -22.63
N THR A 84 -14.43 -10.23 -23.89
CA THR A 84 -13.74 -9.46 -24.93
C THR A 84 -14.59 -8.28 -25.39
N HIS A 85 -13.94 -7.19 -25.80
CA HIS A 85 -14.61 -5.99 -26.26
C HIS A 85 -15.43 -6.26 -27.53
N SER A 86 -16.54 -5.55 -27.69
CA SER A 86 -17.50 -5.79 -28.77
C SER A 86 -16.89 -5.64 -30.17
N THR A 87 -15.93 -4.74 -30.35
CA THR A 87 -15.22 -4.52 -31.63
C THR A 87 -14.55 -5.79 -32.16
N ILE A 88 -13.84 -6.51 -31.29
CA ILE A 88 -13.17 -7.77 -31.67
C ILE A 88 -14.21 -8.86 -31.94
N LEU A 89 -15.27 -8.94 -31.11
CA LEU A 89 -16.34 -9.91 -31.32
C LEU A 89 -17.08 -9.69 -32.65
N THR A 90 -17.22 -8.43 -33.09
CA THR A 90 -17.81 -8.11 -34.40
C THR A 90 -16.87 -8.42 -35.56
N GLN A 91 -15.55 -8.32 -35.35
CA GLN A 91 -14.55 -8.68 -36.36
C GLN A 91 -14.46 -10.20 -36.54
N TYR A 92 -14.65 -10.97 -35.46
CA TYR A 92 -14.60 -12.44 -35.46
C TYR A 92 -15.94 -13.06 -35.01
N PRO A 93 -17.02 -12.95 -35.83
CA PRO A 93 -18.33 -13.50 -35.47
C PRO A 93 -18.31 -15.04 -35.39
N THR A 94 -17.40 -15.68 -36.13
CA THR A 94 -17.09 -17.10 -36.06
C THR A 94 -15.58 -17.26 -35.88
N HIS A 95 -15.16 -18.07 -34.91
CA HIS A 95 -13.74 -18.31 -34.60
C HIS A 95 -13.43 -19.81 -34.64
N ARG A 96 -12.17 -20.14 -34.90
CA ARG A 96 -11.68 -21.53 -34.81
C ARG A 96 -11.59 -21.98 -33.35
N SER A 97 -11.38 -23.28 -33.13
CA SER A 97 -11.16 -23.77 -31.77
C SER A 97 -9.89 -23.15 -31.19
N LYS A 98 -9.85 -22.94 -29.86
CA LYS A 98 -8.65 -22.46 -29.15
C LYS A 98 -7.40 -23.29 -29.50
N PHE A 99 -7.60 -24.59 -29.70
CA PHE A 99 -6.53 -25.50 -30.11
C PHE A 99 -5.99 -25.17 -31.49
N ASP A 100 -6.86 -24.97 -32.49
CA ASP A 100 -6.44 -24.68 -33.87
C ASP A 100 -5.76 -23.30 -34.00
N ILE A 101 -6.24 -22.31 -33.25
CA ILE A 101 -5.64 -20.98 -33.19
C ILE A 101 -4.24 -21.06 -32.59
N LEU A 102 -4.10 -21.67 -31.41
CA LEU A 102 -2.80 -21.85 -30.76
C LEU A 102 -1.86 -22.72 -31.60
N LYS A 103 -2.36 -23.74 -32.29
CA LYS A 103 -1.57 -24.55 -33.21
C LYS A 103 -1.04 -23.72 -34.39
N SER A 104 -1.87 -22.84 -34.94
CA SER A 104 -1.45 -21.93 -36.02
C SER A 104 -0.45 -20.90 -35.54
N LEU A 105 -0.56 -20.48 -34.27
CA LEU A 105 0.34 -19.52 -33.64
C LEU A 105 1.71 -20.13 -33.31
N TYR A 106 1.77 -21.30 -32.67
CA TYR A 106 3.03 -21.87 -32.17
C TYR A 106 3.80 -22.70 -33.20
N ARG A 107 3.13 -23.31 -34.19
CA ARG A 107 3.80 -24.16 -35.20
C ARG A 107 4.87 -23.42 -36.04
N PRO A 108 4.67 -22.17 -36.48
CA PRO A 108 5.68 -21.47 -37.28
C PRO A 108 6.74 -20.74 -36.44
N LEU A 109 6.60 -20.70 -35.11
CA LEU A 109 7.52 -19.98 -34.23
C LEU A 109 8.71 -20.83 -33.84
N SER A 110 9.87 -20.20 -33.71
CA SER A 110 11.06 -20.79 -33.09
C SER A 110 10.83 -21.02 -31.58
N PRO A 111 11.66 -21.85 -30.92
CA PRO A 111 11.62 -22.00 -29.46
C PRO A 111 11.80 -20.67 -28.71
N PHE A 112 12.67 -19.79 -29.25
CA PHE A 112 12.93 -18.47 -28.67
C PHE A 112 11.71 -17.54 -28.77
N GLU A 113 11.05 -17.48 -29.92
CA GLU A 113 9.84 -16.65 -30.10
C GLU A 113 8.66 -17.20 -29.28
N SER A 114 8.50 -18.52 -29.24
CA SER A 114 7.45 -19.20 -28.47
C SER A 114 7.48 -18.85 -26.99
N LYS A 115 8.67 -18.64 -26.42
CA LYS A 115 8.83 -18.13 -25.04
C LYS A 115 8.14 -16.78 -24.82
N PHE A 116 8.37 -15.82 -25.71
CA PHE A 116 7.78 -14.48 -25.58
C PHE A 116 6.29 -14.50 -25.82
N ILE A 117 5.83 -15.21 -26.85
CA ILE A 117 4.40 -15.37 -27.14
C ILE A 117 3.65 -16.02 -25.97
N THR A 118 4.25 -17.03 -25.33
CA THR A 118 3.69 -17.63 -24.12
C THR A 118 3.46 -16.59 -23.02
N GLN A 119 4.44 -15.73 -22.77
CA GLN A 119 4.35 -14.70 -21.73
C GLN A 119 3.44 -13.52 -22.10
N ILE A 120 3.34 -13.19 -23.38
CA ILE A 120 2.36 -12.22 -23.89
C ILE A 120 0.93 -12.71 -23.62
N ILE A 121 0.64 -13.99 -23.92
CA ILE A 121 -0.68 -14.60 -23.64
C ILE A 121 -0.96 -14.62 -22.14
N LEU A 122 0.04 -14.91 -21.30
CA LEU A 122 -0.08 -14.85 -19.84
C LEU A 122 -0.16 -13.42 -19.28
N LYS A 123 0.10 -12.41 -20.11
CA LYS A 123 0.21 -10.99 -19.73
C LYS A 123 1.25 -10.73 -18.65
N ASP A 124 2.32 -11.53 -18.61
CA ASP A 124 3.43 -11.39 -17.65
C ASP A 124 4.80 -11.55 -18.35
N LEU A 125 5.34 -10.45 -18.87
CA LEU A 125 6.70 -10.42 -19.44
C LEU A 125 7.81 -10.19 -18.40
N HIS A 126 7.45 -9.91 -17.14
CA HIS A 126 8.44 -9.63 -16.08
C HIS A 126 9.52 -10.69 -15.93
N PRO A 127 9.23 -12.02 -15.92
CA PRO A 127 10.29 -13.01 -15.74
C PRO A 127 11.31 -13.04 -16.88
N LEU A 128 10.96 -12.52 -18.07
CA LEU A 128 11.86 -12.44 -19.23
C LEU A 128 12.63 -11.12 -19.27
N LEU A 129 11.96 -10.01 -18.95
CA LEU A 129 12.56 -8.67 -19.00
C LEU A 129 13.41 -8.36 -17.76
N TYR A 130 13.04 -8.94 -16.63
CA TYR A 130 13.69 -8.73 -15.33
C TYR A 130 13.95 -10.09 -14.66
N PRO A 131 14.81 -10.94 -15.26
CA PRO A 131 15.09 -12.27 -14.73
C PRO A 131 15.70 -12.17 -13.32
N SER A 132 15.30 -13.10 -12.45
CA SER A 132 15.96 -13.31 -11.16
C SER A 132 17.35 -13.90 -11.38
N LEU A 133 18.26 -13.59 -10.47
CA LEU A 133 19.63 -14.09 -10.51
C LEU A 133 19.68 -15.47 -9.87
N ASN A 134 19.11 -16.45 -10.57
CA ASN A 134 18.87 -17.81 -10.07
C ASN A 134 20.12 -18.50 -9.48
N ASP A 135 21.32 -18.08 -9.88
CA ASP A 135 22.58 -18.70 -9.48
C ASP A 135 23.16 -18.16 -8.15
N ILE A 136 22.56 -17.11 -7.57
CA ILE A 136 23.18 -16.36 -6.47
C ILE A 136 22.63 -16.77 -5.08
N GLY A 137 21.54 -17.54 -5.03
CA GLY A 137 20.93 -18.04 -3.81
C GLY A 137 20.01 -17.03 -3.12
N TYR A 138 18.97 -17.54 -2.46
CA TYR A 138 17.84 -16.72 -2.01
C TYR A 138 18.17 -15.62 -0.99
N SER A 139 19.14 -15.84 -0.09
CA SER A 139 19.54 -14.83 0.90
C SER A 139 20.17 -13.61 0.22
N LYS A 140 20.97 -13.82 -0.83
CA LYS A 140 21.57 -12.72 -1.60
C LYS A 140 20.53 -12.01 -2.47
N GLU A 141 19.56 -12.73 -3.05
CA GLU A 141 18.42 -12.11 -3.74
C GLU A 141 17.66 -11.14 -2.82
N LEU A 142 17.46 -11.51 -1.56
CA LEU A 142 16.76 -10.66 -0.59
C LEU A 142 17.62 -9.52 -0.03
N ILE A 143 18.90 -9.75 0.26
CA ILE A 143 19.74 -8.77 0.97
C ILE A 143 20.48 -7.85 0.01
N GLU A 144 21.05 -8.38 -1.07
CA GLU A 144 21.95 -7.65 -1.98
C GLU A 144 21.19 -7.03 -3.17
N TYR A 145 20.16 -7.72 -3.69
CA TYR A 145 19.39 -7.27 -4.88
C TYR A 145 18.02 -6.68 -4.51
N ASN A 146 18.01 -5.41 -4.10
CA ASN A 146 16.75 -4.73 -3.73
C ASN A 146 15.92 -4.29 -4.96
N THR A 147 14.69 -3.80 -4.74
CA THR A 147 13.76 -3.35 -5.82
C THR A 147 14.25 -2.13 -6.59
N LYS A 148 15.24 -1.38 -6.06
CA LYS A 148 15.87 -0.25 -6.74
C LYS A 148 17.03 -0.67 -7.64
N SER A 149 17.49 -1.92 -7.57
CA SER A 149 18.62 -2.43 -8.38
C SER A 149 18.35 -2.40 -9.88
N VAL A 150 17.08 -2.54 -10.29
CA VAL A 150 16.65 -2.39 -11.69
C VAL A 150 15.38 -1.57 -11.69
N MET A 151 15.35 -0.47 -12.43
CA MET A 151 14.09 0.27 -12.64
C MET A 151 13.26 -0.45 -13.69
N MET A 152 12.02 -0.82 -13.34
CA MET A 152 11.09 -1.37 -14.33
C MET A 152 10.61 -0.25 -15.24
N LEU A 153 10.74 -0.46 -16.54
CA LEU A 153 10.22 0.46 -17.55
C LEU A 153 8.69 0.48 -17.47
N ARG A 154 8.13 1.68 -17.38
CA ARG A 154 6.69 1.92 -17.49
C ARG A 154 6.37 2.42 -18.90
N VAL A 155 5.09 2.36 -19.25
CA VAL A 155 4.59 2.89 -20.54
C VAL A 155 4.95 4.38 -20.68
N GLU A 156 4.86 5.14 -19.58
CA GLU A 156 5.23 6.56 -19.56
C GLU A 156 6.73 6.79 -19.83
N ASP A 157 7.59 5.83 -19.46
CA ASP A 157 9.03 5.92 -19.72
C ASP A 157 9.32 5.66 -21.22
N VAL A 158 8.63 4.71 -21.84
CA VAL A 158 8.69 4.45 -23.29
C VAL A 158 8.19 5.66 -24.08
N MET A 159 7.07 6.25 -23.68
CA MET A 159 6.52 7.46 -24.31
C MET A 159 7.48 8.64 -24.24
N ARG A 160 8.22 8.79 -23.14
CA ARG A 160 9.20 9.88 -22.98
C ARG A 160 10.42 9.70 -23.88
N VAL A 161 10.83 8.46 -24.12
CA VAL A 161 11.92 8.14 -25.05
C VAL A 161 11.48 8.36 -26.49
N TRP A 162 10.24 7.97 -26.83
CA TRP A 162 9.68 8.19 -28.16
C TRP A 162 9.44 9.67 -28.44
N ASP A 163 8.85 10.39 -27.48
CA ASP A 163 8.52 11.80 -27.59
C ASP A 163 9.18 12.61 -26.47
N SER A 164 10.28 13.27 -26.83
CA SER A 164 11.04 14.15 -25.94
C SER A 164 10.28 15.42 -25.55
N THR A 165 9.23 15.81 -26.29
CA THR A 165 8.41 16.99 -25.99
C THR A 165 7.40 16.75 -24.86
N GLY A 166 7.17 15.47 -24.50
CA GLY A 166 6.21 15.07 -23.47
C GLY A 166 4.73 15.26 -23.88
N TRP A 167 4.47 15.50 -25.16
CA TRP A 167 3.14 15.61 -25.75
C TRP A 167 2.34 14.29 -25.66
N MET A 168 2.93 13.15 -26.05
CA MET A 168 2.29 11.83 -25.94
C MET A 168 1.85 11.55 -24.50
N GLY A 169 2.67 11.92 -23.52
CA GLY A 169 2.34 11.80 -22.10
C GLY A 169 1.14 12.66 -21.68
N ARG A 170 0.96 13.84 -22.27
CA ARG A 170 -0.21 14.69 -22.03
C ARG A 170 -1.49 14.08 -22.61
N VAL A 171 -1.46 13.61 -23.85
CA VAL A 171 -2.60 12.93 -24.49
C VAL A 171 -2.97 11.63 -23.76
N TRP A 172 -1.97 10.85 -23.35
CA TRP A 172 -2.17 9.61 -22.59
C TRP A 172 -2.97 9.82 -21.30
N ARG A 173 -2.75 10.94 -20.59
CA ARG A 173 -3.53 11.27 -19.38
C ARG A 173 -5.00 11.52 -19.67
N VAL A 174 -5.32 12.02 -20.87
CA VAL A 174 -6.68 12.40 -21.27
C VAL A 174 -7.42 11.23 -21.90
N ARG A 175 -6.81 10.50 -22.85
CA ARG A 175 -7.49 9.48 -23.67
C ARG A 175 -7.28 8.04 -23.21
N GLY A 176 -6.20 7.75 -22.50
CA GLY A 176 -5.96 6.45 -21.86
C GLY A 176 -5.77 5.22 -22.76
N GLU A 177 -5.86 5.34 -24.07
CA GLU A 177 -5.64 4.28 -25.07
C GLU A 177 -4.39 4.56 -25.91
N MET A 178 -3.54 3.55 -26.11
CA MET A 178 -2.23 3.73 -26.77
C MET A 178 -2.40 4.00 -28.27
N GLU A 179 -3.29 3.28 -28.94
CA GLU A 179 -3.57 3.44 -30.36
C GLU A 179 -4.03 4.86 -30.69
N ASP A 180 -4.96 5.40 -29.88
CA ASP A 180 -5.41 6.79 -30.01
C ASP A 180 -4.26 7.78 -29.76
N VAL A 181 -3.37 7.54 -28.79
CA VAL A 181 -2.21 8.42 -28.54
C VAL A 181 -1.25 8.43 -29.72
N VAL A 182 -0.93 7.27 -30.29
CA VAL A 182 -0.02 7.15 -31.43
C VAL A 182 -0.62 7.80 -32.67
N ARG A 183 -1.90 7.53 -32.96
CA ARG A 183 -2.59 8.14 -34.11
C ARG A 183 -2.57 9.66 -34.05
N GLU A 184 -2.91 10.24 -32.90
CA GLU A 184 -2.89 11.70 -32.75
C GLU A 184 -1.47 12.27 -32.80
N PHE A 185 -0.48 11.53 -32.31
CA PHE A 185 0.92 11.94 -32.42
C PHE A 185 1.39 12.01 -33.88
N GLU A 186 1.05 10.99 -34.68
CA GLU A 186 1.39 10.93 -36.10
C GLU A 186 0.62 11.97 -36.93
N GLU A 187 -0.67 12.18 -36.65
CA GLU A 187 -1.52 13.13 -37.36
C GLU A 187 -1.23 14.59 -37.02
N CYS A 188 -0.95 14.91 -35.74
CA CYS A 188 -0.73 16.30 -35.32
C CYS A 188 0.67 16.81 -35.69
N GLY A 189 1.68 15.94 -35.74
CA GLY A 189 3.07 16.35 -35.96
C GLY A 189 3.53 17.41 -34.96
N GLU A 190 4.11 18.50 -35.47
CA GLU A 190 4.57 19.67 -34.69
C GLU A 190 3.55 20.83 -34.63
N ASP A 191 2.34 20.68 -35.16
CA ASP A 191 1.33 21.75 -35.16
C ASP A 191 0.64 21.89 -33.78
N ASP A 192 0.94 22.98 -33.08
CA ASP A 192 0.39 23.26 -31.75
C ASP A 192 -1.15 23.38 -31.73
N LYS A 193 -1.79 23.85 -32.81
CA LYS A 193 -3.26 23.97 -32.86
C LYS A 193 -3.93 22.60 -32.96
N LEU A 194 -3.35 21.69 -33.73
CA LEU A 194 -3.83 20.31 -33.83
C LEU A 194 -3.63 19.59 -32.50
N ARG A 195 -2.48 19.82 -31.84
CA ARG A 195 -2.21 19.30 -30.50
C ARG A 195 -3.25 19.79 -29.48
N GLU A 196 -3.56 21.08 -29.42
CA GLU A 196 -4.60 21.58 -28.50
C GLU A 196 -5.97 20.93 -28.75
N ARG A 197 -6.36 20.71 -30.01
CA ARG A 197 -7.60 19.98 -30.35
C ARG A 197 -7.58 18.53 -29.85
N ALA A 198 -6.42 17.89 -29.85
CA ALA A 198 -6.25 16.52 -29.43
C ALA A 198 -6.33 16.31 -27.90
N LEU A 199 -6.13 17.36 -27.08
CA LEU A 199 -6.30 17.35 -25.61
C LEU A 199 -7.77 17.31 -25.15
N LYS A 200 -8.63 16.64 -25.90
CA LYS A 200 -10.02 16.39 -25.52
C LYS A 200 -10.22 14.91 -25.23
N PRO A 201 -10.94 14.56 -24.15
CA PRO A 201 -11.37 13.19 -23.92
C PRO A 201 -12.19 12.66 -25.08
N LYS A 202 -11.97 11.40 -25.42
CA LYS A 202 -12.81 10.69 -26.36
C LYS A 202 -13.91 9.97 -25.58
N LEU A 203 -15.16 10.24 -25.91
CA LEU A 203 -16.29 9.53 -25.31
C LEU A 203 -16.22 8.05 -25.70
N GLY A 204 -16.53 7.17 -24.74
CA GLY A 204 -16.39 5.74 -24.95
C GLY A 204 -15.01 5.17 -24.65
N SER A 205 -14.03 5.99 -24.27
CA SER A 205 -12.69 5.58 -23.84
C SER A 205 -12.42 6.07 -22.42
N MET A 206 -11.78 5.25 -21.59
CA MET A 206 -11.53 5.58 -20.18
C MET A 206 -10.49 6.70 -20.04
N ILE A 207 -10.85 7.76 -19.32
CA ILE A 207 -9.91 8.79 -18.89
C ILE A 207 -9.00 8.21 -17.80
N LYS A 208 -7.67 8.43 -17.91
CA LYS A 208 -6.72 7.87 -16.94
C LYS A 208 -6.96 8.43 -15.53
N LEU A 209 -7.13 7.50 -14.59
CA LEU A 209 -7.34 7.84 -13.19
C LEU A 209 -6.08 8.45 -12.54
N PRO A 210 -6.25 9.42 -11.62
CA PRO A 210 -5.15 9.97 -10.85
C PRO A 210 -4.51 8.92 -9.94
N LYS A 211 -3.18 8.89 -9.91
CA LYS A 211 -2.41 8.07 -8.95
C LYS A 211 -2.36 8.80 -7.62
N SER A 212 -3.00 8.24 -6.58
CA SER A 212 -2.99 8.84 -5.23
C SER A 212 -1.78 8.40 -4.40
N VAL A 213 -1.19 9.34 -3.66
CA VAL A 213 -0.10 9.10 -2.69
C VAL A 213 -0.66 8.75 -1.31
N LYS A 214 0.10 7.98 -0.52
CA LYS A 214 -0.28 7.60 0.86
C LYS A 214 0.21 8.65 1.85
N GLY A 215 -0.71 9.24 2.62
CA GLY A 215 -0.38 10.03 3.81
C GLY A 215 0.04 9.10 4.94
N ARG A 216 1.28 9.26 5.47
CA ARG A 216 1.80 8.47 6.59
C ARG A 216 1.36 9.00 7.96
N ASN A 217 1.00 10.27 8.03
CA ASN A 217 0.44 10.98 9.17
C ASN A 217 -0.17 12.29 8.66
N CYS A 218 -0.83 13.08 9.52
CA CYS A 218 -1.52 14.30 9.11
C CYS A 218 -0.54 15.36 8.58
N TYR A 219 0.64 15.48 9.21
CA TYR A 219 1.70 16.39 8.78
C TYR A 219 2.23 16.08 7.37
N HIS A 220 2.58 14.82 7.12
CA HIS A 220 3.06 14.34 5.84
C HIS A 220 1.97 14.46 4.77
N ALA A 221 0.71 14.21 5.13
CA ALA A 221 -0.40 14.34 4.19
C ALA A 221 -0.57 15.79 3.70
N LEU A 222 -0.45 16.78 4.58
CA LEU A 222 -0.51 18.20 4.23
C LEU A 222 0.77 18.75 3.60
N SER A 223 1.91 18.08 3.78
CA SER A 223 3.19 18.54 3.21
C SER A 223 3.23 18.60 1.68
N TYR A 224 2.31 17.92 1.00
CA TYR A 224 2.15 17.97 -0.47
C TYR A 224 1.47 19.25 -0.95
N PHE A 225 0.84 20.02 -0.05
CA PHE A 225 -0.03 21.15 -0.37
C PHE A 225 0.41 22.45 0.33
N LYS A 226 1.71 22.61 0.59
CA LYS A 226 2.24 23.75 1.37
C LYS A 226 1.98 25.10 0.70
N ASP A 227 1.95 25.11 -0.63
CA ASP A 227 1.76 26.31 -1.44
C ASP A 227 0.27 26.55 -1.79
N SER A 228 -0.61 25.60 -1.43
CA SER A 228 -2.05 25.70 -1.63
C SER A 228 -2.68 26.60 -0.57
N THR A 229 -3.77 27.29 -0.91
CA THR A 229 -4.52 28.12 0.05
C THR A 229 -5.54 27.31 0.84
N THR A 230 -6.27 26.44 0.15
CA THR A 230 -7.28 25.55 0.72
C THR A 230 -7.04 24.12 0.25
N VAL A 231 -7.14 23.19 1.19
CA VAL A 231 -7.16 21.75 0.91
C VAL A 231 -8.52 21.19 1.32
N TRP A 232 -9.16 20.44 0.45
CA TRP A 232 -10.41 19.74 0.73
C TRP A 232 -10.13 18.33 1.20
N ALA A 233 -10.59 17.99 2.40
CA ALA A 233 -10.63 16.61 2.88
C ALA A 233 -11.98 16.00 2.49
N GLU A 234 -11.98 15.10 1.52
CA GLU A 234 -13.16 14.32 1.15
C GLU A 234 -13.23 12.99 1.90
N THR A 235 -14.44 12.55 2.25
CA THR A 235 -14.68 11.23 2.82
C THR A 235 -14.22 10.15 1.85
N LYS A 236 -13.39 9.23 2.33
CA LYS A 236 -13.04 8.03 1.58
C LYS A 236 -14.09 6.95 1.85
N TYR A 237 -14.99 6.76 0.90
CA TYR A 237 -15.97 5.67 0.94
C TYR A 237 -15.32 4.32 0.56
N ASP A 238 -15.81 3.24 1.17
CA ASP A 238 -15.34 1.88 0.94
C ASP A 238 -16.21 1.19 -0.11
N GLY A 239 -15.92 1.47 -1.38
CA GLY A 239 -16.68 0.94 -2.51
C GLY A 239 -15.83 0.58 -3.71
N GLU A 240 -16.50 0.46 -4.86
CA GLU A 240 -15.86 0.29 -6.15
C GLU A 240 -15.94 1.59 -6.96
N ARG A 241 -14.80 2.22 -7.23
CA ARG A 241 -14.73 3.36 -8.15
C ARG A 241 -15.30 3.00 -9.53
N ALA A 242 -16.20 3.85 -10.01
CA ALA A 242 -16.87 3.79 -11.29
C ALA A 242 -16.69 5.11 -12.03
N GLN A 243 -16.02 5.07 -13.19
CA GLN A 243 -15.99 6.18 -14.14
C GLN A 243 -17.15 5.98 -15.11
N ILE A 244 -18.10 6.92 -15.12
CA ILE A 244 -19.39 6.80 -15.78
C ILE A 244 -19.41 7.77 -16.96
N HIS A 245 -19.55 7.26 -18.16
CA HIS A 245 -19.77 8.08 -19.36
C HIS A 245 -21.23 7.95 -19.75
N VAL A 246 -21.91 9.08 -19.89
CA VAL A 246 -23.31 9.14 -20.32
C VAL A 246 -23.34 9.93 -21.62
N GLU A 247 -23.72 9.25 -22.69
CA GLU A 247 -23.97 9.83 -24.00
C GLU A 247 -25.48 10.04 -24.16
N ILE A 248 -25.89 11.28 -24.43
CA ILE A 248 -27.29 11.64 -24.65
C ILE A 248 -27.55 11.58 -26.16
N LEU A 249 -28.44 10.65 -26.56
CA LEU A 249 -28.71 10.38 -27.98
C LEU A 249 -29.82 11.29 -28.52
N ASP A 250 -30.92 11.44 -27.79
CA ASP A 250 -32.05 12.28 -28.16
C ASP A 250 -32.53 13.14 -26.99
N ASP A 251 -33.26 14.21 -27.30
CA ASP A 251 -33.94 15.09 -26.33
C ASP A 251 -35.06 14.36 -25.53
N ASP A 252 -35.36 13.11 -25.89
CA ASP A 252 -36.35 12.23 -25.25
C ASP A 252 -35.81 11.56 -23.97
N GLY A 253 -34.53 11.75 -23.65
CA GLY A 253 -33.88 11.16 -22.45
C GLY A 253 -33.25 9.78 -22.70
N THR A 254 -33.21 9.32 -23.95
CA THR A 254 -32.46 8.14 -24.36
C THR A 254 -30.97 8.37 -24.13
N SER A 255 -30.37 7.52 -23.31
CA SER A 255 -28.97 7.65 -22.90
C SER A 255 -28.22 6.33 -23.00
N ASN A 256 -27.05 6.39 -23.60
CA ASN A 256 -26.09 5.30 -23.65
C ASN A 256 -25.09 5.47 -22.50
N ILE A 257 -25.10 4.54 -21.55
CA ILE A 257 -24.25 4.60 -20.36
C ILE A 257 -23.14 3.56 -20.51
N LYS A 258 -21.89 3.99 -20.34
CA LYS A 258 -20.74 3.10 -20.24
C LYS A 258 -20.02 3.32 -18.91
N ILE A 259 -19.57 2.23 -18.28
CA ILE A 259 -18.96 2.30 -16.95
C ILE A 259 -17.64 1.54 -16.92
N TRP A 260 -16.56 2.23 -16.56
CA TRP A 260 -15.24 1.63 -16.34
C TRP A 260 -14.96 1.43 -14.87
N SER A 261 -14.39 0.27 -14.57
CA SER A 261 -13.83 -0.04 -13.25
C SER A 261 -12.44 0.58 -13.07
N LYS A 262 -11.95 0.60 -11.83
CA LYS A 262 -10.60 1.06 -11.49
C LYS A 262 -9.47 0.44 -12.33
N SER A 263 -9.61 -0.80 -12.80
CA SER A 263 -8.60 -1.50 -13.61
C SER A 263 -8.62 -1.12 -15.09
N GLY A 264 -9.56 -0.27 -15.52
CA GLY A 264 -9.79 0.08 -16.93
C GLY A 264 -10.60 -0.93 -17.72
N ARG A 265 -11.10 -1.99 -17.08
CA ARG A 265 -12.10 -2.87 -17.69
C ARG A 265 -13.45 -2.14 -17.80
N GLU A 266 -14.02 -2.15 -18.99
CA GLU A 266 -15.43 -1.81 -19.21
C GLU A 266 -16.32 -2.85 -18.52
N SER A 267 -17.27 -2.35 -17.73
CA SER A 267 -18.08 -3.13 -16.81
C SER A 267 -19.54 -2.67 -16.78
N THR A 268 -19.95 -2.05 -17.89
CA THR A 268 -21.28 -1.49 -18.14
C THR A 268 -22.39 -2.48 -17.81
N TRP A 269 -22.30 -3.70 -18.33
CA TRP A 269 -23.31 -4.76 -18.15
C TRP A 269 -23.27 -5.41 -16.77
N ASP A 270 -22.10 -5.43 -16.13
CA ASP A 270 -21.96 -5.92 -14.76
C ASP A 270 -22.70 -4.99 -13.78
N ARG A 271 -22.74 -3.69 -14.08
CA ARG A 271 -23.27 -2.63 -13.22
C ARG A 271 -24.64 -2.12 -13.67
N LEU A 272 -25.43 -2.95 -14.35
CA LEU A 272 -26.74 -2.54 -14.88
C LEU A 272 -27.66 -1.97 -13.80
N GLY A 273 -27.59 -2.49 -12.56
CA GLY A 273 -28.39 -2.05 -11.43
C GLY A 273 -28.24 -0.57 -11.02
N VAL A 274 -27.18 0.12 -11.44
CA VAL A 274 -27.01 1.56 -11.15
C VAL A 274 -27.37 2.47 -12.33
N HIS A 275 -27.73 1.92 -13.50
CA HIS A 275 -28.06 2.74 -14.67
C HIS A 275 -29.26 3.64 -14.43
N ASP A 276 -30.30 3.12 -13.78
CA ASP A 276 -31.50 3.91 -13.47
C ASP A 276 -31.19 5.00 -12.44
N ILE A 277 -30.31 4.70 -11.47
CA ILE A 277 -29.83 5.68 -10.48
C ILE A 277 -29.08 6.83 -11.18
N ILE A 278 -28.25 6.52 -12.18
CA ILE A 278 -27.51 7.53 -12.96
C ILE A 278 -28.49 8.42 -13.73
N ARG A 279 -29.49 7.82 -14.40
CA ARG A 279 -30.51 8.58 -15.14
C ARG A 279 -31.34 9.47 -14.22
N ASP A 280 -31.74 8.95 -13.06
CA ASP A 280 -32.50 9.72 -12.06
C ASP A 280 -31.66 10.88 -11.48
N ALA A 281 -30.38 10.62 -11.19
CA ALA A 281 -29.44 11.62 -10.65
C ALA A 281 -29.16 12.76 -11.64
N LEU A 282 -29.18 12.48 -12.95
CA LEU A 282 -29.02 13.48 -14.01
C LEU A 282 -30.35 14.11 -14.47
N GLY A 283 -31.48 13.62 -13.97
CA GLY A 283 -32.81 14.09 -14.36
C GLY A 283 -33.22 13.68 -15.79
N LEU A 284 -32.72 12.54 -16.27
CA LEU A 284 -33.01 12.01 -17.61
C LEU A 284 -34.26 11.13 -17.67
N ASN A 285 -34.68 10.54 -16.53
CA ASN A 285 -35.89 9.71 -16.47
C ASN A 285 -37.15 10.59 -16.39
N ARG A 286 -37.97 10.59 -17.46
CA ARG A 286 -39.30 11.25 -17.51
C ARG A 286 -40.47 10.34 -17.09
N SER A 287 -40.21 9.07 -16.79
CA SER A 287 -41.23 8.02 -16.60
C SER A 287 -41.95 8.04 -15.24
N GLY A 288 -41.67 9.02 -14.37
CA GLY A 288 -42.36 9.23 -13.09
C GLY A 288 -43.53 10.21 -13.12
N GLU A 289 -44.01 10.64 -14.29
CA GLU A 289 -45.16 11.56 -14.40
C GLU A 289 -46.50 10.81 -14.21
N LEU A 290 -46.87 10.58 -12.95
CA LEU A 290 -48.28 10.39 -12.61
C LEU A 290 -48.98 11.76 -12.62
N LYS A 291 -49.92 11.93 -13.55
CA LYS A 291 -50.82 13.09 -13.68
C LYS A 291 -51.44 13.49 -12.34
N VAL A 292 -50.96 14.56 -11.70
CA VAL A 292 -51.74 15.33 -10.74
C VAL A 292 -51.47 16.83 -10.91
N SER A 293 -52.51 17.50 -11.42
CA SER A 293 -52.91 18.89 -11.16
C SER A 293 -51.83 19.97 -11.09
N SER A 294 -51.66 20.67 -12.22
CA SER A 294 -51.51 22.14 -12.32
C SER A 294 -50.85 22.86 -11.14
N THR A 295 -49.54 23.06 -11.20
CA THR A 295 -48.85 24.38 -11.17
C THR A 295 -47.34 24.14 -11.12
N THR A 296 -46.65 24.46 -12.23
CA THR A 296 -45.25 24.89 -12.33
C THR A 296 -44.15 24.07 -11.64
N TRP A 297 -43.50 23.17 -12.39
CA TRP A 297 -42.03 23.14 -12.55
C TRP A 297 -41.62 22.17 -13.68
N MET A 298 -41.23 22.71 -14.84
CA MET A 298 -40.52 21.94 -15.87
C MET A 298 -39.12 21.60 -15.32
N THR A 299 -38.82 20.33 -15.06
CA THR A 299 -37.44 19.90 -14.84
C THR A 299 -36.75 19.85 -16.20
N THR A 300 -36.14 20.96 -16.61
CA THR A 300 -35.23 21.00 -17.75
C THR A 300 -34.08 20.02 -17.48
N ALA A 301 -33.79 19.13 -18.43
CA ALA A 301 -32.61 18.26 -18.36
C ALA A 301 -31.37 19.12 -18.04
N ARG A 302 -30.65 18.75 -16.97
CA ARG A 302 -29.48 19.53 -16.49
C ARG A 302 -28.25 19.36 -17.37
N VAL A 303 -28.24 18.30 -18.18
CA VAL A 303 -27.24 18.01 -19.21
C VAL A 303 -27.91 18.13 -20.56
N LYS A 304 -27.23 18.77 -21.51
CA LYS A 304 -27.68 18.95 -22.90
C LYS A 304 -27.01 17.96 -23.85
N ARG A 305 -25.78 17.53 -23.56
CA ARG A 305 -25.00 16.62 -24.42
C ARG A 305 -24.35 15.51 -23.58
N ASN A 306 -23.06 15.26 -23.73
CA ASN A 306 -22.39 14.14 -23.07
C ASN A 306 -21.74 14.57 -21.76
N VAL A 307 -21.70 13.65 -20.78
CA VAL A 307 -21.11 13.89 -19.46
C VAL A 307 -20.25 12.72 -19.02
N VAL A 308 -19.12 13.02 -18.36
CA VAL A 308 -18.26 12.02 -17.72
C VAL A 308 -18.11 12.32 -16.24
N LEU A 309 -18.45 11.34 -15.41
CA LEU A 309 -18.51 11.46 -13.95
C LEU A 309 -17.62 10.43 -13.28
N ASP A 310 -17.13 10.79 -12.11
CA ASP A 310 -16.35 9.91 -11.23
C ASP A 310 -17.16 9.70 -9.94
N ALA A 311 -17.46 8.44 -9.63
CA ALA A 311 -18.26 8.05 -8.47
C ALA A 311 -17.70 6.82 -7.77
N GLU A 312 -17.98 6.69 -6.48
CA GLU A 312 -17.78 5.47 -5.72
C GLU A 312 -19.12 4.72 -5.63
N MET A 313 -19.14 3.47 -6.11
CA MET A 313 -20.30 2.60 -5.98
C MET A 313 -20.21 1.82 -4.67
N VAL A 314 -21.22 1.96 -3.80
CA VAL A 314 -21.24 1.37 -2.46
C VAL A 314 -22.44 0.46 -2.27
N ALA A 315 -22.34 -0.48 -1.33
CA ALA A 315 -23.50 -1.19 -0.81
C ALA A 315 -24.20 -0.29 0.23
N TRP A 316 -25.52 -0.20 0.17
CA TRP A 316 -26.32 0.59 1.10
C TRP A 316 -27.32 -0.28 1.82
N TYR A 317 -27.45 -0.11 3.13
CA TYR A 317 -28.41 -0.82 3.97
C TYR A 317 -29.07 0.13 4.96
N LYS A 318 -30.42 0.20 4.92
CA LYS A 318 -31.22 1.13 5.72
C LYS A 318 -30.74 2.57 5.52
N ASP A 319 -29.98 3.13 6.47
CA ASP A 319 -29.55 4.53 6.49
C ASP A 319 -28.01 4.72 6.49
N HIS A 320 -27.23 3.67 6.18
CA HIS A 320 -25.77 3.78 6.14
C HIS A 320 -25.15 2.94 5.00
N VAL A 321 -23.87 3.24 4.73
CA VAL A 321 -23.02 2.44 3.85
C VAL A 321 -22.74 1.10 4.51
N ASP A 322 -23.10 0.00 3.84
CA ASP A 322 -22.84 -1.37 4.26
C ASP A 322 -21.43 -1.81 3.82
N GLU A 323 -21.02 -3.00 4.25
CA GLU A 323 -19.67 -3.52 4.07
C GLU A 323 -19.31 -3.79 2.59
N PHE A 324 -18.05 -3.51 2.23
CA PHE A 324 -17.53 -3.66 0.87
C PHE A 324 -17.81 -5.03 0.24
N TRP A 325 -17.64 -6.12 0.99
CA TRP A 325 -17.80 -7.48 0.48
C TRP A 325 -19.23 -7.80 0.00
N ARG A 326 -20.25 -7.02 0.41
CA ARG A 326 -21.64 -7.15 -0.06
C ARG A 326 -21.85 -6.69 -1.50
N ILE A 327 -21.01 -5.77 -1.99
CA ILE A 327 -21.12 -5.20 -3.36
C ILE A 327 -21.08 -6.30 -4.41
N ARG A 328 -20.15 -7.25 -4.29
CA ARG A 328 -20.00 -8.35 -5.25
C ARG A 328 -21.30 -9.16 -5.39
N GLY A 329 -21.95 -9.48 -4.27
CA GLY A 329 -23.22 -10.20 -4.27
C GLY A 329 -24.34 -9.42 -4.95
N LEU A 330 -24.43 -8.11 -4.73
CA LEU A 330 -25.42 -7.24 -5.36
C LEU A 330 -25.17 -7.05 -6.87
N VAL A 331 -23.90 -6.94 -7.26
CA VAL A 331 -23.49 -6.89 -8.68
C VAL A 331 -23.82 -8.21 -9.37
N GLU A 332 -23.49 -9.37 -8.80
CA GLU A 332 -23.81 -10.68 -9.38
C GLU A 332 -25.34 -10.91 -9.56
N GLN A 333 -26.17 -10.25 -8.74
CA GLN A 333 -27.63 -10.29 -8.82
C GLN A 333 -28.21 -9.34 -9.88
N THR A 334 -27.62 -8.15 -10.03
CA THR A 334 -28.13 -7.09 -10.93
C THR A 334 -27.45 -7.07 -12.31
N ALA A 335 -26.34 -7.78 -12.47
CA ALA A 335 -25.61 -7.87 -13.73
C ALA A 335 -26.42 -8.54 -14.85
N SER A 336 -26.18 -8.08 -16.06
CA SER A 336 -26.53 -8.81 -17.29
C SER A 336 -25.27 -9.43 -17.88
N GLY A 337 -25.35 -10.68 -18.36
CA GLY A 337 -24.22 -11.38 -18.99
C GLY A 337 -23.52 -12.43 -18.10
N PRO A 338 -22.25 -12.78 -18.38
CA PRO A 338 -21.57 -13.95 -17.79
C PRO A 338 -21.41 -13.93 -16.27
N ARG A 339 -21.46 -12.74 -15.64
CA ARG A 339 -21.41 -12.58 -14.18
C ARG A 339 -22.75 -12.74 -13.49
N ARG A 340 -23.87 -12.78 -14.25
CA ARG A 340 -25.20 -12.98 -13.69
C ARG A 340 -25.29 -14.38 -13.08
N ARG A 341 -25.62 -14.46 -11.80
CA ARG A 341 -25.99 -15.72 -11.15
C ARG A 341 -27.49 -15.73 -10.89
N THR A 342 -28.21 -16.64 -11.53
CA THR A 342 -29.58 -16.97 -11.12
C THR A 342 -29.53 -17.61 -9.73
N LYS A 343 -30.36 -17.11 -8.80
CA LYS A 343 -30.52 -17.67 -7.45
C LYS A 343 -30.62 -19.19 -7.53
N ARG A 344 -29.55 -19.91 -7.15
CA ARG A 344 -29.72 -21.27 -6.64
C ARG A 344 -30.24 -21.07 -5.23
N GLN A 345 -31.46 -21.53 -4.94
CA GLN A 345 -31.86 -21.79 -3.56
C GLN A 345 -30.77 -22.68 -2.97
N ARG A 346 -30.01 -22.15 -2.04
CA ARG A 346 -29.18 -22.93 -1.13
C ARG A 346 -29.92 -22.93 0.19
N ASP A 347 -30.04 -24.10 0.78
CA ASP A 347 -30.62 -24.28 2.10
C ASP A 347 -29.75 -23.53 3.11
N ASP A 348 -30.24 -22.39 3.58
CA ASP A 348 -29.65 -21.55 4.63
C ASP A 348 -29.81 -22.25 6.00
N SER A 349 -29.22 -23.43 6.22
CA SER A 349 -29.23 -24.05 7.56
C SER A 349 -28.04 -23.62 8.43
N ASP A 350 -26.90 -23.22 7.85
CA ASP A 350 -25.63 -23.13 8.61
C ASP A 350 -24.96 -21.76 8.60
N SER A 351 -25.48 -20.76 7.88
CA SER A 351 -25.09 -19.37 8.08
C SER A 351 -26.05 -18.73 9.09
N GLN A 352 -25.56 -18.46 10.30
CA GLN A 352 -26.17 -17.52 11.25
C GLN A 352 -26.13 -16.07 10.71
N ASP A 353 -26.54 -15.86 9.46
CA ASP A 353 -26.90 -14.56 8.92
C ASP A 353 -28.41 -14.40 9.23
N GLU A 354 -28.73 -14.18 10.50
CA GLU A 354 -30.02 -13.60 10.89
C GLU A 354 -30.09 -12.18 10.30
N ASP A 355 -30.66 -12.07 9.10
CA ASP A 355 -31.46 -10.92 8.69
C ASP A 355 -32.21 -11.32 7.41
N GLY A 356 -33.47 -11.75 7.59
CA GLY A 356 -34.43 -12.09 6.55
C GLY A 356 -34.89 -10.90 5.69
N ASP A 357 -34.04 -9.90 5.47
CA ASP A 357 -34.38 -8.67 4.76
C ASP A 357 -33.40 -8.36 3.62
N SER A 358 -33.22 -9.33 2.71
CA SER A 358 -32.48 -9.11 1.45
C SER A 358 -33.13 -8.04 0.54
N GLN A 359 -34.33 -7.51 0.86
CA GLN A 359 -35.01 -6.51 0.05
C GLN A 359 -34.57 -5.06 0.31
N SER A 360 -33.91 -4.78 1.45
CA SER A 360 -33.49 -3.40 1.79
C SER A 360 -32.07 -3.05 1.34
N ARG A 361 -31.24 -4.03 0.96
CA ARG A 361 -29.88 -3.80 0.45
C ARG A 361 -29.90 -3.45 -1.04
N HIS A 362 -29.20 -2.38 -1.41
CA HIS A 362 -29.09 -1.96 -2.79
C HIS A 362 -27.75 -1.28 -3.07
N LEU A 363 -27.44 -1.07 -4.36
CA LEU A 363 -26.27 -0.30 -4.78
C LEU A 363 -26.61 1.19 -4.76
N ALA A 364 -25.65 2.00 -4.31
CA ALA A 364 -25.73 3.46 -4.34
C ALA A 364 -24.48 4.05 -4.99
N LEU A 365 -24.58 5.27 -5.50
CA LEU A 365 -23.50 6.02 -6.12
C LEU A 365 -23.19 7.27 -5.31
N ILE A 366 -21.91 7.48 -5.03
CA ILE A 366 -21.39 8.66 -4.36
C ILE A 366 -20.47 9.40 -5.33
N PHE A 367 -20.99 10.47 -5.92
CA PHE A 367 -20.29 11.26 -6.94
C PHE A 367 -19.28 12.21 -6.28
N PHE A 368 -18.06 12.26 -6.82
CA PHE A 368 -16.98 13.07 -6.25
C PHE A 368 -16.23 13.95 -7.26
N ASP A 369 -16.32 13.69 -8.56
CA ASP A 369 -15.73 14.57 -9.59
C ASP A 369 -16.54 14.52 -10.90
N VAL A 370 -16.37 15.54 -11.75
CA VAL A 370 -16.92 15.63 -13.12
C VAL A 370 -15.80 16.01 -14.08
N LEU A 371 -15.65 15.25 -15.15
CA LEU A 371 -14.49 15.32 -16.06
C LEU A 371 -14.85 15.97 -17.40
N VAL A 372 -16.09 15.78 -17.84
CA VAL A 372 -16.65 16.36 -19.07
C VAL A 372 -18.10 16.75 -18.78
N LEU A 373 -18.51 17.93 -19.22
CA LEU A 373 -19.89 18.40 -19.13
C LEU A 373 -20.29 19.05 -20.46
N ASP A 374 -21.37 18.57 -21.08
CA ASP A 374 -21.88 19.07 -22.36
C ASP A 374 -20.82 19.10 -23.47
N ASP A 375 -20.03 18.02 -23.59
CA ASP A 375 -18.86 17.89 -24.49
C ASP A 375 -17.65 18.79 -24.17
N GLU A 376 -17.74 19.65 -23.15
CA GLU A 376 -16.62 20.48 -22.72
C GLU A 376 -15.74 19.75 -21.68
N PRO A 377 -14.41 19.64 -21.92
CA PRO A 377 -13.49 19.00 -21.00
C PRO A 377 -13.21 19.87 -19.78
N LEU A 378 -13.40 19.32 -18.59
CA LEU A 378 -13.13 20.02 -17.32
C LEU A 378 -11.83 19.58 -16.66
N LEU A 379 -11.06 18.66 -17.25
CA LEU A 379 -9.87 18.06 -16.61
C LEU A 379 -8.81 19.09 -16.20
N PHE A 380 -8.66 20.15 -16.98
CA PHE A 380 -7.68 21.22 -16.75
C PHE A 380 -8.23 22.36 -15.88
N GLU A 381 -9.52 22.32 -15.53
CA GLU A 381 -10.12 23.26 -14.61
C GLU A 381 -9.76 22.90 -13.16
N PRO A 382 -9.66 23.90 -12.26
CA PRO A 382 -9.46 23.69 -10.83
C PRO A 382 -10.52 22.75 -10.22
N TYR A 383 -10.12 21.96 -9.21
CA TYR A 383 -11.02 21.07 -8.50
C TYR A 383 -12.25 21.80 -7.93
N ALA A 384 -12.11 23.04 -7.44
CA ALA A 384 -13.24 23.87 -7.03
C ALA A 384 -14.30 24.04 -8.13
N THR A 385 -13.87 24.42 -9.33
CA THR A 385 -14.75 24.62 -10.51
C THR A 385 -15.44 23.33 -10.89
N ARG A 386 -14.69 22.21 -11.00
CA ARG A 386 -15.27 20.90 -11.31
C ARG A 386 -16.30 20.50 -10.25
N ARG A 387 -15.97 20.67 -8.98
CA ARG A 387 -16.86 20.30 -7.89
C ARG A 387 -18.13 21.16 -7.85
N GLN A 388 -18.03 22.46 -8.15
CA GLN A 388 -19.20 23.33 -8.29
C GLN A 388 -20.12 22.87 -9.43
N HIS A 389 -19.55 22.51 -10.59
CA HIS A 389 -20.33 21.93 -11.69
C HIS A 389 -21.03 20.64 -11.24
N LEU A 390 -20.32 19.73 -10.57
CA LEU A 390 -20.90 18.49 -10.06
C LEU A 390 -22.07 18.74 -9.10
N GLU A 391 -21.91 19.66 -8.15
CA GLU A 391 -22.94 20.05 -7.17
C GLU A 391 -24.19 20.64 -7.83
N SER A 392 -24.01 21.45 -8.88
CA SER A 392 -25.13 22.00 -9.67
C SER A 392 -25.83 20.94 -10.53
N LEU A 393 -25.07 19.94 -10.96
CA LEU A 393 -25.51 18.93 -11.90
C LEU A 393 -26.33 17.83 -11.23
N ILE A 394 -25.78 17.19 -10.19
CA ILE A 394 -26.34 15.98 -9.59
C ILE A 394 -27.57 16.32 -8.75
N LYS A 395 -28.69 15.65 -9.04
CA LYS A 395 -29.86 15.59 -8.15
C LYS A 395 -29.57 14.56 -7.06
N VAL A 396 -29.38 15.04 -5.83
CA VAL A 396 -29.20 14.16 -4.67
C VAL A 396 -30.49 13.37 -4.43
N ILE A 397 -30.37 12.05 -4.46
CA ILE A 397 -31.42 11.09 -4.11
C ILE A 397 -30.93 10.38 -2.86
N PRO A 398 -31.49 10.69 -1.68
CA PRO A 398 -31.08 10.06 -0.43
C PRO A 398 -30.99 8.55 -0.58
N THR A 399 -29.94 7.95 -0.03
CA THR A 399 -29.61 6.50 -0.08
C THR A 399 -29.19 5.94 -1.45
N LYS A 400 -29.43 6.63 -2.58
CA LYS A 400 -29.14 6.09 -3.92
C LYS A 400 -28.09 6.86 -4.71
N ALA A 401 -28.17 8.19 -4.72
CA ALA A 401 -27.27 9.07 -5.46
C ALA A 401 -26.91 10.27 -4.59
N MET A 402 -25.67 10.32 -4.12
CA MET A 402 -25.20 11.33 -3.17
C MET A 402 -23.91 11.97 -3.69
N LEU A 403 -23.55 13.12 -3.13
CA LEU A 403 -22.27 13.75 -3.36
C LEU A 403 -21.32 13.34 -2.23
N SER A 404 -20.02 13.21 -2.53
CA SER A 404 -19.02 12.98 -1.47
C SER A 404 -19.01 14.14 -0.47
N ASP A 405 -18.98 13.83 0.82
CA ASP A 405 -18.79 14.86 1.86
C ASP A 405 -17.36 15.42 1.78
N ARG A 406 -17.23 16.75 1.92
CA ARG A 406 -15.96 17.46 1.87
C ARG A 406 -15.84 18.51 2.96
N TYR A 407 -14.65 18.62 3.54
CA TYR A 407 -14.35 19.51 4.65
C TYR A 407 -13.16 20.41 4.29
N PRO A 408 -13.28 21.75 4.37
CA PRO A 408 -12.21 22.65 4.00
C PRO A 408 -11.15 22.75 5.11
N ILE A 409 -9.88 22.71 4.70
CA ILE A 409 -8.70 22.94 5.56
C ILE A 409 -7.98 24.16 5.00
N GLN A 410 -7.94 25.23 5.80
CA GLN A 410 -7.27 26.48 5.43
C GLN A 410 -5.78 26.33 5.72
N MET A 411 -4.93 26.40 4.69
CA MET A 411 -3.49 26.20 4.79
C MET A 411 -2.74 27.48 5.15
N SER A 412 -3.32 28.64 4.85
CA SER A 412 -2.75 29.94 5.25
C SER A 412 -3.12 30.25 6.71
N PRO A 413 -2.16 30.64 7.57
CA PRO A 413 -2.47 31.20 8.87
C PRO A 413 -3.23 32.51 8.65
N SER A 414 -4.53 32.51 8.92
CA SER A 414 -5.26 33.78 9.02
C SER A 414 -4.83 34.41 10.34
N SER A 415 -4.33 35.64 10.31
CA SER A 415 -3.79 36.40 11.44
C SER A 415 -4.78 36.66 12.60
N ILE A 416 -5.97 36.09 12.54
CA ILE A 416 -7.10 36.33 13.44
C ILE A 416 -7.50 35.07 14.22
N ASN A 417 -7.16 33.86 13.76
CA ASN A 417 -7.50 32.61 14.45
C ASN A 417 -6.32 31.64 14.49
N ASP A 418 -6.03 31.07 15.67
CA ASP A 418 -5.09 29.98 15.97
C ASP A 418 -5.43 28.64 15.25
N ASN A 419 -5.90 28.69 13.99
CA ASN A 419 -6.25 27.50 13.22
C ASN A 419 -5.00 26.90 12.57
N ASP A 420 -4.32 26.05 13.34
CA ASP A 420 -3.32 25.13 12.82
C ASP A 420 -3.99 24.15 11.84
N PRO A 421 -3.64 24.15 10.53
CA PRO A 421 -4.22 23.24 9.54
C PRO A 421 -4.03 21.76 9.91
N HIS A 422 -2.96 21.44 10.64
CA HIS A 422 -2.71 20.09 11.11
C HIS A 422 -3.75 19.63 12.12
N LYS A 423 -4.10 20.48 13.10
CA LYS A 423 -5.17 20.19 14.07
C LYS A 423 -6.54 20.08 13.40
N GLY A 424 -6.81 20.94 12.41
CA GLY A 424 -8.01 20.86 11.59
C GLY A 424 -8.17 19.49 10.93
N LEU A 425 -7.10 19.01 10.27
CA LEU A 425 -7.09 17.68 9.65
C LEU A 425 -7.21 16.56 10.68
N GLN A 426 -6.50 16.64 11.81
CA GLN A 426 -6.57 15.64 12.89
C GLN A 426 -8.01 15.49 13.42
N ASN A 427 -8.70 16.60 13.66
CA ASN A 427 -10.09 16.60 14.15
C ASN A 427 -11.03 15.96 13.13
N ILE A 428 -10.96 16.37 11.86
CA ILE A 428 -11.79 15.80 10.80
C ILE A 428 -11.50 14.29 10.71
N PHE A 429 -10.23 13.89 10.69
CA PHE A 429 -9.85 12.48 10.59
C PHE A 429 -10.32 11.66 11.81
N ALA A 430 -10.19 12.19 13.02
CA ALA A 430 -10.68 11.55 14.24
C ALA A 430 -12.18 11.34 14.24
N GLU A 431 -12.96 12.33 13.80
CA GLU A 431 -14.39 12.20 13.62
C GLU A 431 -14.77 11.12 12.60
N HIS A 432 -14.01 11.00 11.51
CA HIS A 432 -14.28 9.99 10.49
C HIS A 432 -14.04 8.58 11.03
N LEU A 433 -12.93 8.38 11.73
CA LEU A 433 -12.62 7.10 12.35
C LEU A 433 -13.62 6.73 13.46
N ALA A 434 -14.10 7.70 14.24
CA ALA A 434 -15.13 7.48 15.25
C ALA A 434 -16.49 7.06 14.64
N ASN A 435 -16.73 7.41 13.37
CA ASN A 435 -17.91 7.00 12.60
C ASN A 435 -17.68 5.74 11.75
N HIS A 436 -16.60 4.99 12.00
CA HIS A 436 -16.24 3.77 11.26
C HIS A 436 -16.04 3.99 9.75
N MET A 437 -15.68 5.21 9.32
CA MET A 437 -15.35 5.49 7.93
C MET A 437 -13.90 5.10 7.61
N GLU A 438 -13.63 4.73 6.36
CA GLU A 438 -12.33 4.16 5.95
C GLU A 438 -11.16 5.16 6.04
N GLY A 439 -11.44 6.45 5.82
CA GLY A 439 -10.45 7.52 5.91
C GLY A 439 -10.82 8.74 5.07
N LEU A 440 -9.80 9.46 4.60
CA LEU A 440 -9.93 10.71 3.85
C LEU A 440 -9.12 10.69 2.55
N VAL A 441 -9.57 11.47 1.57
CA VAL A 441 -8.81 11.84 0.36
C VAL A 441 -8.66 13.35 0.32
N LEU A 442 -7.41 13.83 0.41
CA LEU A 442 -7.08 15.26 0.35
C LEU A 442 -6.85 15.67 -1.10
N LYS A 443 -7.45 16.80 -1.48
CA LYS A 443 -7.32 17.43 -2.80
C LYS A 443 -7.10 18.94 -2.62
N ALA A 444 -6.12 19.50 -3.33
CA ALA A 444 -5.95 20.96 -3.35
C ALA A 444 -7.06 21.63 -4.17
N GLU A 445 -7.51 22.80 -3.75
CA GLU A 445 -8.61 23.53 -4.39
C GLU A 445 -8.31 23.87 -5.86
N GLU A 446 -7.07 24.25 -6.13
CA GLU A 446 -6.53 24.63 -7.43
C GLU A 446 -6.10 23.44 -8.31
N SER A 447 -6.12 22.22 -7.79
CA SER A 447 -5.57 21.05 -8.50
C SER A 447 -6.38 20.67 -9.75
N GLN A 448 -5.66 20.45 -10.85
CA GLN A 448 -6.23 19.83 -12.05
C GLN A 448 -6.45 18.33 -11.84
N TYR A 449 -7.28 17.73 -12.70
CA TYR A 449 -7.47 16.28 -12.65
C TYR A 449 -6.20 15.56 -13.11
N ASN A 450 -5.69 14.63 -12.28
CA ASN A 450 -4.46 13.87 -12.54
C ASN A 450 -3.20 14.75 -12.70
N GLU A 451 -3.11 15.80 -11.89
CA GLU A 451 -1.93 16.65 -11.77
C GLU A 451 -0.80 15.97 -10.97
N TYR A 452 0.43 16.07 -11.46
CA TYR A 452 1.60 15.44 -10.83
C TYR A 452 2.14 16.24 -9.62
N GLY A 453 2.08 17.58 -9.69
CA GLY A 453 2.57 18.47 -8.63
C GLY A 453 1.65 18.52 -7.41
N LEU A 454 0.34 18.39 -7.63
CA LEU A 454 -0.70 18.41 -6.60
C LEU A 454 -1.48 17.08 -6.60
N PRO A 455 -0.85 15.97 -6.22
CA PRO A 455 -1.49 14.67 -6.29
C PRO A 455 -2.55 14.51 -5.19
N TRP A 456 -3.55 13.66 -5.42
CA TRP A 456 -4.50 13.30 -4.37
C TRP A 456 -3.81 12.49 -3.27
N VAL A 457 -4.02 12.84 -2.01
CA VAL A 457 -3.39 12.16 -0.86
C VAL A 457 -4.45 11.38 -0.07
N LYS A 458 -4.29 10.06 0.04
CA LYS A 458 -5.17 9.20 0.86
C LYS A 458 -4.62 9.03 2.26
N LEU A 459 -5.41 9.37 3.27
CA LEU A 459 -5.11 9.21 4.69
C LEU A 459 -6.02 8.12 5.27
N LYS A 460 -5.42 7.10 5.89
CA LYS A 460 -6.14 5.97 6.50
C LYS A 460 -5.49 5.58 7.82
N LYS A 461 -6.29 4.98 8.71
CA LYS A 461 -5.83 4.48 10.01
C LYS A 461 -4.64 3.54 9.89
N ASP A 462 -4.70 2.65 8.91
CA ASP A 462 -3.72 1.58 8.71
C ASP A 462 -2.39 2.06 8.07
N TYR A 463 -2.32 3.30 7.60
CA TYR A 463 -1.09 3.89 7.05
C TYR A 463 -0.25 4.62 8.09
N ILE A 464 -0.82 4.92 9.25
CA ILE A 464 -0.15 5.60 10.34
C ILE A 464 0.51 4.54 11.21
N GLU A 465 1.84 4.59 11.27
CA GLU A 465 2.66 3.64 12.03
C GLU A 465 2.31 3.69 13.52
N GLY A 466 2.06 2.53 14.14
CA GLY A 466 1.68 2.43 15.55
C GLY A 466 0.23 2.83 15.89
N PHE A 467 -0.57 3.27 14.91
CA PHE A 467 -1.94 3.71 15.15
C PHE A 467 -3.01 2.69 14.72
N GLY A 468 -2.69 1.84 13.73
CA GLY A 468 -3.55 0.75 13.29
C GLY A 468 -3.86 -0.28 14.39
N ASP A 469 -5.00 -0.96 14.29
CA ASP A 469 -5.31 -2.08 15.18
C ASP A 469 -4.36 -3.24 14.89
N CYS A 470 -3.70 -3.74 15.93
CA CYS A 470 -2.74 -4.82 15.86
C CYS A 470 -3.32 -6.07 16.51
N VAL A 471 -3.18 -7.23 15.87
CA VAL A 471 -3.60 -8.53 16.39
C VAL A 471 -2.44 -9.51 16.36
N ASP A 472 -2.35 -10.34 17.40
CA ASP A 472 -1.35 -11.40 17.50
C ASP A 472 -1.94 -12.72 16.98
N LEU A 473 -1.44 -13.19 15.84
CA LEU A 473 -1.94 -14.38 15.15
C LEU A 473 -0.83 -15.39 14.88
N VAL A 474 -1.20 -16.63 14.55
CA VAL A 474 -0.24 -17.72 14.36
C VAL A 474 -0.02 -18.03 12.88
N ILE A 475 1.24 -18.09 12.46
CA ILE A 475 1.65 -18.57 11.14
C ILE A 475 1.91 -20.07 11.23
N VAL A 476 1.11 -20.84 10.48
CA VAL A 476 1.12 -22.32 10.49
C VAL A 476 1.84 -22.90 9.28
N GLY A 477 1.85 -22.21 8.16
CA GLY A 477 2.44 -22.71 6.93
C GLY A 477 2.99 -21.61 6.05
N ALA A 478 3.76 -22.02 5.05
CA ALA A 478 4.40 -21.11 4.10
C ALA A 478 4.29 -21.63 2.67
N SER A 479 4.24 -20.71 1.72
CA SER A 479 4.24 -20.98 0.29
C SER A 479 4.83 -19.81 -0.48
N TRP A 480 4.93 -19.98 -1.79
CA TRP A 480 5.34 -18.97 -2.74
C TRP A 480 4.11 -18.43 -3.48
N ASP A 481 4.07 -17.11 -3.67
CA ASP A 481 3.05 -16.43 -4.46
C ASP A 481 3.74 -15.68 -5.59
N ARG A 482 3.34 -16.01 -6.82
CA ARG A 482 3.96 -15.49 -8.03
C ARG A 482 4.00 -13.97 -8.05
N ASP A 483 2.86 -13.33 -7.81
CA ASP A 483 2.74 -11.88 -7.98
C ASP A 483 3.60 -11.17 -6.92
N ARG A 484 3.59 -11.65 -5.67
CA ARG A 484 4.48 -11.14 -4.63
C ARG A 484 5.96 -11.37 -4.96
N ALA A 485 6.29 -12.52 -5.52
CA ALA A 485 7.66 -12.84 -5.90
C ALA A 485 8.18 -11.98 -7.06
N ARG A 486 7.31 -11.58 -8.00
CA ARG A 486 7.67 -10.60 -9.04
C ARG A 486 8.02 -9.25 -8.44
N GLU A 487 7.22 -8.76 -7.48
CA GLU A 487 7.51 -7.50 -6.79
C GLU A 487 8.85 -7.54 -6.05
N LEU A 488 9.14 -8.66 -5.40
CA LEU A 488 10.37 -8.87 -4.64
C LEU A 488 11.56 -9.33 -5.49
N ARG A 489 11.33 -9.72 -6.75
CA ARG A 489 12.34 -10.31 -7.66
C ARG A 489 13.08 -11.50 -7.04
N VAL A 490 12.31 -12.39 -6.42
CA VAL A 490 12.84 -13.58 -5.76
C VAL A 490 12.36 -14.84 -6.46
N THR A 491 13.19 -15.86 -6.46
CA THR A 491 12.87 -17.16 -7.05
C THR A 491 11.77 -17.91 -6.30
N PRO A 492 11.18 -18.98 -6.90
CA PRO A 492 10.22 -19.86 -6.24
C PRO A 492 10.73 -20.53 -4.95
N HIS A 493 12.04 -20.50 -4.72
CA HIS A 493 12.65 -21.01 -3.49
C HIS A 493 12.42 -20.11 -2.27
N VAL A 494 11.98 -18.86 -2.46
CA VAL A 494 11.64 -17.95 -1.35
C VAL A 494 10.18 -18.11 -0.98
N PHE A 495 9.89 -18.45 0.27
CA PHE A 495 8.55 -18.35 0.81
C PHE A 495 8.16 -16.88 0.95
N THR A 496 7.17 -16.45 0.17
CA THR A 496 6.67 -15.06 0.16
C THR A 496 5.32 -14.92 0.86
N THR A 497 4.62 -16.03 1.07
CA THR A 497 3.24 -16.05 1.58
C THR A 497 3.11 -17.02 2.73
N PHE A 498 2.45 -16.55 3.79
CA PHE A 498 2.30 -17.25 5.05
C PHE A 498 0.83 -17.52 5.33
N PHE A 499 0.53 -18.71 5.84
CA PHE A 499 -0.81 -19.17 6.16
C PHE A 499 -1.08 -18.91 7.63
N VAL A 500 -2.12 -18.12 7.90
CA VAL A 500 -2.41 -17.59 9.22
C VAL A 500 -3.64 -18.28 9.79
N GLY A 501 -3.56 -18.63 11.06
CA GLY A 501 -4.66 -19.21 11.79
C GLY A 501 -4.88 -18.59 13.16
N VAL A 502 -5.95 -19.05 13.80
CA VAL A 502 -6.36 -18.72 15.16
C VAL A 502 -6.66 -20.00 15.92
N ILE A 503 -6.51 -19.94 17.24
CA ILE A 503 -6.90 -21.04 18.12
C ILE A 503 -8.42 -20.99 18.29
N THR A 504 -9.09 -22.15 18.24
CA THR A 504 -10.56 -22.25 18.42
C THR A 504 -10.97 -22.92 19.72
N ASN A 505 -10.15 -23.84 20.24
CA ASN A 505 -10.47 -24.66 21.41
C ASN A 505 -9.71 -24.19 22.67
N ARG A 506 -9.41 -22.90 22.79
CA ARG A 506 -8.63 -22.34 23.93
C ARG A 506 -9.26 -22.69 25.28
N LYS A 507 -10.58 -22.51 25.41
CA LYS A 507 -11.31 -22.79 26.65
C LYS A 507 -11.23 -24.27 27.02
N GLU A 508 -11.29 -25.16 26.03
CA GLU A 508 -11.18 -26.61 26.25
C GLU A 508 -9.76 -27.01 26.66
N CYS A 509 -8.73 -26.42 26.03
CA CYS A 509 -7.34 -26.65 26.41
C CYS A 509 -7.01 -26.13 27.83
N GLN A 510 -7.70 -25.08 28.29
CA GLN A 510 -7.58 -24.59 29.67
C GLN A 510 -8.21 -25.55 30.69
N LEU A 511 -9.28 -26.25 30.30
CA LEU A 511 -9.96 -27.24 31.14
C LEU A 511 -9.26 -28.60 31.11
N GLN A 512 -8.66 -28.96 29.97
CA GLN A 512 -7.95 -30.23 29.73
C GLN A 512 -6.57 -29.94 29.12
N PRO A 513 -5.50 -29.93 29.95
CA PRO A 513 -4.14 -29.63 29.49
C PRO A 513 -3.57 -30.61 28.45
N ASP A 514 -4.08 -31.85 28.40
CA ASP A 514 -3.63 -32.89 27.47
C ASP A 514 -4.23 -32.74 26.05
N LEU A 515 -5.23 -31.87 25.88
CA LEU A 515 -5.86 -31.64 24.59
C LEU A 515 -4.96 -30.78 23.70
N LYS A 516 -4.69 -31.26 22.47
CA LYS A 516 -3.92 -30.48 21.49
C LYS A 516 -4.71 -29.23 21.06
N PRO A 517 -4.07 -28.05 20.96
CA PRO A 517 -4.73 -26.86 20.44
C PRO A 517 -5.11 -27.08 18.96
N HIS A 518 -6.33 -26.66 18.61
CA HIS A 518 -6.85 -26.69 17.26
C HIS A 518 -6.73 -25.31 16.64
N ILE A 519 -6.05 -25.24 15.49
CA ILE A 519 -5.80 -24.02 14.75
C ILE A 519 -6.64 -24.00 13.48
N LEU A 520 -7.59 -23.08 13.40
CA LEU A 520 -8.31 -22.80 12.17
C LEU A 520 -7.44 -21.87 11.31
N VAL A 521 -6.98 -22.35 10.16
CA VAL A 521 -6.19 -21.59 9.19
C VAL A 521 -7.13 -21.11 8.10
N TYR A 522 -7.36 -19.80 8.03
CA TYR A 522 -8.45 -19.27 7.21
C TYR A 522 -8.12 -17.98 6.47
N PHE A 523 -6.90 -17.46 6.51
CA PHE A 523 -6.45 -16.47 5.53
C PHE A 523 -4.92 -16.53 5.31
N ARG A 524 -4.43 -15.78 4.31
CA ARG A 524 -3.01 -15.70 3.96
C ARG A 524 -2.48 -14.28 4.03
N VAL A 525 -1.18 -14.13 4.33
CA VAL A 525 -0.48 -12.85 4.38
C VAL A 525 0.84 -12.91 3.60
N SER A 526 1.09 -11.90 2.77
CA SER A 526 2.30 -11.82 1.92
C SER A 526 3.07 -10.50 2.09
N TYR A 527 2.54 -9.58 2.87
CA TYR A 527 3.04 -8.20 3.00
C TYR A 527 3.40 -7.86 4.45
N GLY A 528 4.19 -6.80 4.62
CA GLY A 528 4.56 -6.23 5.92
C GLY A 528 6.02 -6.43 6.29
N LEU A 529 6.56 -7.64 6.08
CA LEU A 529 7.97 -7.93 6.36
C LEU A 529 8.92 -7.15 5.44
N SER A 530 10.00 -6.60 6.02
CA SER A 530 11.12 -6.11 5.23
C SER A 530 11.84 -7.26 4.53
N ARG A 531 12.66 -6.97 3.52
CA ARG A 531 13.45 -8.02 2.84
C ARG A 531 14.37 -8.78 3.80
N LYS A 532 14.94 -8.07 4.77
CA LYS A 532 15.79 -8.66 5.79
C LYS A 532 14.99 -9.59 6.70
N ASP A 533 13.85 -9.12 7.20
CA ASP A 533 13.00 -9.95 8.07
C ASP A 533 12.44 -11.16 7.30
N LEU A 534 12.13 -10.99 6.01
CA LEU A 534 11.69 -12.09 5.15
C LEU A 534 12.79 -13.14 4.95
N GLU A 535 14.05 -12.72 4.84
CA GLU A 535 15.21 -13.61 4.78
C GLU A 535 15.39 -14.37 6.09
N ASP A 536 15.34 -13.66 7.23
CA ASP A 536 15.42 -14.25 8.57
C ASP A 536 14.32 -15.32 8.78
N VAL A 537 13.10 -15.04 8.33
CA VAL A 537 11.97 -15.99 8.40
C VAL A 537 12.19 -17.18 7.49
N ASN A 538 12.62 -16.95 6.25
CA ASN A 538 12.91 -18.04 5.31
C ASN A 538 14.02 -18.95 5.82
N PHE A 539 15.07 -18.37 6.40
CA PHE A 539 16.16 -19.10 7.04
C PHE A 539 15.65 -19.95 8.21
N ARG A 540 14.80 -19.39 9.08
CA ARG A 540 14.19 -20.14 10.20
C ARG A 540 13.31 -21.29 9.72
N ILE A 541 12.52 -21.07 8.67
CA ILE A 541 11.66 -22.12 8.09
C ILE A 541 12.53 -23.21 7.49
N LYS A 542 13.47 -22.89 6.60
CA LYS A 542 14.28 -23.91 5.90
C LYS A 542 15.20 -24.71 6.83
N ASN A 543 15.61 -24.14 7.97
CA ASN A 543 16.41 -24.84 8.98
C ASN A 543 15.58 -25.54 10.07
N SER A 544 14.25 -25.56 9.92
CA SER A 544 13.36 -26.32 10.81
C SER A 544 12.86 -27.56 10.10
N ASP A 545 12.66 -28.65 10.85
CA ASP A 545 12.03 -29.88 10.35
C ASP A 545 10.54 -29.64 10.12
N ASN A 546 10.19 -29.09 8.96
CA ASN A 546 8.81 -28.83 8.57
C ASN A 546 8.26 -29.96 7.70
N VAL A 547 6.94 -30.06 7.69
CA VAL A 547 6.22 -31.09 6.93
C VAL A 547 5.86 -30.56 5.55
N VAL A 548 6.06 -31.35 4.50
CA VAL A 548 5.58 -31.01 3.16
C VAL A 548 4.07 -31.21 3.11
N TYR A 549 3.34 -30.30 2.48
CA TYR A 549 1.89 -30.44 2.35
C TYR A 549 1.54 -31.20 1.06
N PRO A 550 0.56 -32.14 1.09
CA PRO A 550 -0.24 -32.57 2.24
C PRO A 550 0.55 -33.49 3.21
N PRO A 551 0.39 -33.31 4.53
CA PRO A 551 1.09 -34.15 5.50
C PRO A 551 0.53 -35.58 5.50
N SER A 552 1.41 -36.58 5.65
CA SER A 552 0.99 -37.96 5.90
C SER A 552 0.31 -38.10 7.27
N THR A 553 -0.49 -39.14 7.48
CA THR A 553 -1.17 -39.40 8.76
C THR A 553 -0.20 -39.51 9.94
N LYS A 554 1.02 -40.03 9.70
CA LYS A 554 2.08 -40.14 10.71
C LYS A 554 2.63 -38.76 11.10
N GLU A 555 2.90 -37.91 10.12
CA GLU A 555 3.40 -36.55 10.36
C GLU A 555 2.35 -35.67 11.05
N LEU A 556 1.08 -35.83 10.67
CA LEU A 556 -0.03 -35.13 11.33
C LEU A 556 -0.13 -35.47 12.83
N ASN A 557 0.12 -36.74 13.19
CA ASN A 557 0.13 -37.17 14.58
C ASN A 557 1.34 -36.64 15.38
N GLY A 558 2.46 -36.41 14.69
CA GLY A 558 3.69 -35.84 15.27
C GLY A 558 3.58 -34.34 15.61
N LEU A 559 2.66 -33.60 14.98
CA LEU A 559 2.49 -32.18 15.23
C LEU A 559 1.96 -31.89 16.66
N PRO A 560 2.44 -30.82 17.31
CA PRO A 560 1.97 -30.42 18.64
C PRO A 560 0.59 -29.75 18.63
N PHE A 561 -0.01 -29.58 17.45
CA PHE A 561 -1.32 -28.97 17.24
C PHE A 561 -2.11 -29.75 16.18
N THR A 562 -3.42 -29.52 16.15
CA THR A 562 -4.27 -29.95 15.02
C THR A 562 -4.65 -28.71 14.22
N PHE A 563 -4.88 -28.83 12.91
CA PHE A 563 -5.28 -27.68 12.10
C PHE A 563 -6.34 -28.04 11.08
N THR A 564 -7.17 -27.06 10.73
CA THR A 564 -8.13 -27.14 9.63
C THR A 564 -7.84 -26.02 8.65
N LEU A 565 -7.66 -26.36 7.37
CA LEU A 565 -7.55 -25.37 6.29
C LEU A 565 -8.94 -25.06 5.76
N SER A 566 -9.33 -23.79 5.80
CA SER A 566 -10.60 -23.35 5.23
C SER A 566 -10.67 -23.64 3.74
N SER A 567 -11.85 -24.09 3.29
CA SER A 567 -12.10 -24.52 1.91
C SER A 567 -12.03 -23.38 0.89
N HIS A 568 -12.21 -22.14 1.32
CA HIS A 568 -12.18 -20.96 0.45
C HIS A 568 -10.76 -20.51 0.08
N LEU A 569 -9.71 -21.07 0.71
CA LEU A 569 -8.33 -20.71 0.38
C LEU A 569 -7.97 -21.22 -1.02
N ASP A 570 -7.76 -20.29 -1.96
CA ASP A 570 -7.46 -20.57 -3.37
C ASP A 570 -6.17 -21.37 -3.61
N CYS A 571 -5.27 -21.38 -2.63
CA CYS A 571 -3.99 -22.07 -2.67
C CYS A 571 -3.72 -22.82 -1.36
N LYS A 572 -2.96 -23.90 -1.45
CA LYS A 572 -2.52 -24.69 -0.30
C LYS A 572 -1.09 -24.28 0.12
N PRO A 573 -0.72 -24.45 1.40
CA PRO A 573 0.67 -24.27 1.82
C PRO A 573 1.57 -25.25 1.07
N LYS A 574 2.83 -24.88 0.82
CA LYS A 574 3.86 -25.80 0.33
C LYS A 574 4.45 -26.59 1.50
N THR A 575 4.58 -25.93 2.65
CA THR A 575 5.08 -26.54 3.89
C THR A 575 4.26 -26.10 5.10
N ILE A 576 4.07 -27.03 6.04
CA ILE A 576 3.47 -26.82 7.36
C ILE A 576 4.58 -26.79 8.40
N LEU A 577 4.59 -25.74 9.20
CA LEU A 577 5.61 -25.53 10.23
C LEU A 577 5.36 -26.46 11.40
N HIS A 578 6.37 -27.24 11.79
CA HIS A 578 6.28 -28.10 12.98
C HIS A 578 6.08 -27.27 14.26
N ILE A 579 6.71 -26.10 14.31
CA ILE A 579 6.50 -25.13 15.38
C ILE A 579 6.04 -23.81 14.76
N PRO A 580 4.77 -23.44 14.93
CA PRO A 580 4.22 -22.21 14.37
C PRO A 580 4.92 -20.94 14.90
N PHE A 581 4.82 -19.85 14.16
CA PHE A 581 5.31 -18.54 14.59
C PHE A 581 4.17 -17.66 15.09
N LEU A 582 4.42 -16.90 16.16
CA LEU A 582 3.53 -15.81 16.57
C LEU A 582 3.90 -14.55 15.79
N ALA A 583 2.92 -13.96 15.11
CA ALA A 583 3.10 -12.77 14.30
C ALA A 583 2.09 -11.70 14.70
N GLU A 584 2.61 -10.50 14.96
CA GLU A 584 1.81 -9.30 15.11
C GLU A 584 1.43 -8.79 13.71
N MET A 585 0.15 -8.51 13.51
CA MET A 585 -0.40 -8.12 12.22
C MET A 585 -1.28 -6.89 12.34
N VAL A 586 -1.16 -6.00 11.35
CA VAL A 586 -2.06 -4.87 11.14
C VAL A 586 -2.92 -5.09 9.90
N PHE A 587 -4.12 -4.54 9.89
CA PHE A 587 -5.09 -4.68 8.80
C PHE A 587 -5.80 -3.35 8.54
N ALA A 588 -6.43 -3.24 7.37
CA ALA A 588 -7.19 -2.05 7.00
C ALA A 588 -8.66 -2.08 7.49
N GLY A 589 -9.18 -3.28 7.75
CA GLY A 589 -10.54 -3.55 8.18
C GLY A 589 -10.79 -5.05 8.20
N PHE A 590 -12.05 -5.46 8.18
CA PHE A 590 -12.45 -6.86 8.11
C PHE A 590 -13.43 -7.09 6.96
N ASP A 591 -13.32 -8.25 6.32
CA ASP A 591 -14.24 -8.73 5.29
C ASP A 591 -14.79 -10.11 5.70
N LYS A 592 -15.91 -10.53 5.11
CA LYS A 592 -16.43 -11.89 5.27
C LYS A 592 -16.37 -12.63 3.93
N SER A 593 -15.52 -13.64 3.85
CA SER A 593 -15.43 -14.50 2.67
C SER A 593 -16.72 -15.31 2.50
N TYR A 594 -17.11 -15.57 1.24
CA TYR A 594 -18.37 -16.24 0.93
C TYR A 594 -18.40 -17.66 1.53
N GLY A 595 -19.43 -17.95 2.33
CA GLY A 595 -19.57 -19.23 3.03
C GLY A 595 -18.72 -19.38 4.29
N CYS A 596 -18.02 -18.33 4.73
CA CYS A 596 -17.26 -18.34 5.98
C CYS A 596 -18.11 -17.80 7.13
N LYS A 597 -17.99 -18.43 8.30
CA LYS A 597 -18.71 -18.01 9.51
C LYS A 597 -18.11 -16.75 10.13
N TYR A 598 -16.78 -16.61 10.08
CA TYR A 598 -16.01 -15.58 10.79
C TYR A 598 -15.51 -14.49 9.86
N TYR A 599 -15.22 -13.32 10.45
CA TYR A 599 -14.55 -12.22 9.75
C TYR A 599 -13.05 -12.49 9.56
N GLU A 600 -12.56 -12.08 8.39
CA GLU A 600 -11.17 -12.16 7.96
C GLU A 600 -10.56 -10.76 7.92
N PRO A 601 -9.32 -10.57 8.41
CA PRO A 601 -8.63 -9.29 8.26
C PRO A 601 -8.44 -8.92 6.79
N ARG A 602 -8.82 -7.70 6.41
CA ARG A 602 -8.66 -7.15 5.06
C ARG A 602 -7.31 -6.45 4.93
N PHE A 603 -6.56 -6.83 3.90
CA PHE A 603 -5.18 -6.35 3.65
C PHE A 603 -4.23 -6.53 4.85
N PRO A 604 -4.12 -7.75 5.41
CA PRO A 604 -3.24 -8.00 6.54
C PRO A 604 -1.78 -7.77 6.15
N ARG A 605 -1.00 -7.24 7.09
CA ARG A 605 0.44 -7.02 6.97
C ARG A 605 1.11 -7.41 8.27
N ILE A 606 2.16 -8.22 8.19
CA ILE A 606 2.96 -8.60 9.35
C ILE A 606 3.81 -7.40 9.78
N THR A 607 3.68 -6.94 11.02
CA THR A 607 4.55 -5.91 11.60
C THR A 607 5.78 -6.54 12.25
N LYS A 608 5.58 -7.62 13.00
CA LYS A 608 6.65 -8.29 13.74
C LYS A 608 6.38 -9.79 13.85
N ILE A 609 7.44 -10.59 13.77
CA ILE A 609 7.41 -12.01 14.14
C ILE A 609 8.15 -12.17 15.46
N HIS A 610 7.48 -12.72 16.45
CA HIS A 610 8.04 -12.94 17.77
C HIS A 610 8.95 -14.17 17.78
N ASP A 611 10.06 -14.06 18.52
CA ASP A 611 10.88 -15.23 18.85
C ASP A 611 10.13 -16.11 19.87
N LYS A 612 10.28 -17.43 19.73
CA LYS A 612 9.72 -18.43 20.67
C LYS A 612 10.17 -18.16 22.11
N ARG A 613 11.35 -17.57 22.31
CA ARG A 613 11.88 -17.20 23.63
C ARG A 613 11.20 -15.98 24.24
N GLU A 614 10.67 -15.08 23.40
CA GLU A 614 9.95 -13.89 23.86
C GLU A 614 8.48 -14.22 24.12
N ARG A 615 7.82 -14.80 23.11
CA ARG A 615 6.39 -15.16 23.16
C ARG A 615 6.14 -16.45 22.37
N SER A 616 5.44 -17.38 23.00
CA SER A 616 5.04 -18.64 22.37
C SER A 616 3.83 -18.43 21.45
N TRP A 617 3.72 -19.24 20.39
CA TRP A 617 2.54 -19.26 19.51
C TRP A 617 1.24 -19.63 20.25
N SER A 618 1.33 -20.31 21.39
CA SER A 618 0.17 -20.63 22.23
C SER A 618 -0.52 -19.38 22.81
N THR A 619 0.15 -18.23 22.86
CA THR A 619 -0.41 -16.94 23.31
C THR A 619 -1.14 -16.17 22.20
N CYS A 620 -1.34 -16.77 21.01
CA CYS A 620 -2.10 -16.21 19.89
C CYS A 620 -3.51 -15.72 20.32
N MET A 621 -4.18 -14.88 19.55
CA MET A 621 -5.59 -14.55 19.81
C MET A 621 -6.52 -15.75 19.59
N ASP A 622 -7.63 -15.81 20.35
CA ASP A 622 -8.72 -16.77 20.11
C ASP A 622 -9.70 -16.25 19.05
N ILE A 623 -10.41 -17.17 18.38
CA ILE A 623 -11.40 -16.78 17.36
C ILE A 623 -12.47 -15.83 17.91
N THR A 624 -12.89 -16.00 19.17
CA THR A 624 -13.93 -15.15 19.79
C THR A 624 -13.45 -13.72 20.05
N GLU A 625 -12.18 -13.56 20.41
CA GLU A 625 -11.54 -12.25 20.62
C GLU A 625 -11.38 -11.52 19.29
N LEU A 626 -10.94 -12.23 18.25
CA LEU A 626 -10.76 -11.64 16.92
C LEU A 626 -12.10 -11.23 16.29
N ASP A 627 -13.15 -12.04 16.46
CA ASP A 627 -14.49 -11.75 15.99
C ASP A 627 -15.12 -10.56 16.73
N LYS A 628 -14.76 -10.36 18.01
CA LYS A 628 -15.12 -9.15 18.77
C LYS A 628 -14.47 -7.91 18.17
N ILE A 629 -13.15 -7.95 17.93
CA ILE A 629 -12.40 -6.84 17.30
C ILE A 629 -12.99 -6.55 15.90
N ALA A 630 -13.30 -7.58 15.13
CA ALA A 630 -13.89 -7.42 13.80
C ALA A 630 -15.23 -6.68 13.83
N ARG A 631 -16.13 -7.07 14.73
CA ARG A 631 -17.43 -6.40 14.90
C ARG A 631 -17.28 -4.95 15.36
N GLU A 632 -16.36 -4.67 16.27
CA GLU A 632 -16.05 -3.30 16.71
C GLU A 632 -15.51 -2.44 15.56
N CYS A 633 -14.64 -2.98 14.71
CA CYS A 633 -14.12 -2.27 13.54
C CYS A 633 -15.23 -1.93 12.53
N VAL A 634 -16.13 -2.87 12.23
CA VAL A 634 -17.26 -2.69 11.30
C VAL A 634 -18.39 -1.86 11.92
N GLY A 635 -18.38 -1.63 13.23
CA GLY A 635 -19.44 -0.89 13.94
C GLY A 635 -20.71 -1.72 14.14
N LYS A 636 -20.61 -3.06 14.14
CA LYS A 636 -21.72 -3.98 14.43
C LYS A 636 -21.67 -4.43 15.88
N ASP A 637 -22.84 -4.52 16.50
CA ASP A 637 -22.97 -5.13 17.82
C ASP A 637 -22.82 -6.66 17.75
N ARG A 638 -22.47 -7.31 18.86
CA ARG A 638 -22.44 -8.78 18.97
C ARG A 638 -23.84 -9.37 18.73
N SER A 639 -23.91 -10.52 18.07
CA SER A 639 -25.19 -11.19 17.70
C SER A 639 -26.11 -11.43 18.90
N GLU A 640 -25.55 -11.80 20.05
CA GLU A 640 -26.32 -12.08 21.27
C GLU A 640 -26.56 -10.84 22.13
N LYS A 641 -26.25 -9.63 21.65
CA LYS A 641 -26.35 -8.43 22.47
C LYS A 641 -27.77 -8.17 22.91
N GLU A 642 -28.73 -8.27 21.99
CA GLU A 642 -30.14 -8.01 22.29
C GLU A 642 -30.65 -9.00 23.33
N ILE A 643 -30.27 -10.27 23.21
CA ILE A 643 -30.62 -11.33 24.16
C ILE A 643 -29.93 -11.13 25.51
N ASP A 644 -28.64 -10.78 25.53
CA ASP A 644 -27.87 -10.54 26.76
C ASP A 644 -28.30 -9.26 27.47
N ASP A 645 -28.61 -8.20 26.72
CA ASP A 645 -29.13 -6.94 27.27
C ASP A 645 -30.58 -7.11 27.74
N TRP A 646 -31.38 -7.93 27.05
CA TRP A 646 -32.70 -8.37 27.53
C TRP A 646 -32.57 -9.18 28.83
N CYS A 647 -31.66 -10.16 28.89
CA CYS A 647 -31.35 -10.93 30.09
C CYS A 647 -30.89 -10.01 31.23
N LYS A 648 -29.93 -9.11 30.99
CA LYS A 648 -29.44 -8.13 31.98
C LYS A 648 -30.56 -7.22 32.47
N SER A 649 -31.42 -6.76 31.56
CA SER A 649 -32.61 -5.97 31.91
C SER A 649 -33.58 -6.76 32.79
N LEU A 650 -33.74 -8.07 32.56
CA LEU A 650 -34.57 -8.95 33.38
C LEU A 650 -34.02 -9.07 34.82
N TRP A 651 -32.69 -9.03 34.97
CA TRP A 651 -31.98 -9.16 36.25
C TRP A 651 -31.58 -7.82 36.89
N GLY A 652 -32.02 -6.68 36.35
CA GLY A 652 -31.67 -5.35 36.88
C GLY A 652 -30.18 -5.00 36.78
N LEU A 653 -29.44 -5.68 35.90
CA LEU A 653 -28.03 -5.42 35.63
C LEU A 653 -27.89 -4.33 34.56
N PRO A 654 -26.82 -3.51 34.61
CA PRO A 654 -26.59 -2.50 33.59
C PRO A 654 -26.45 -3.15 32.21
N THR A 655 -27.22 -2.65 31.24
CA THR A 655 -27.16 -3.08 29.85
C THR A 655 -25.83 -2.65 29.22
N SER A 656 -25.41 -3.39 28.20
CA SER A 656 -24.14 -3.12 27.52
C SER A 656 -24.29 -1.84 26.69
N PRO A 657 -23.35 -0.88 26.77
CA PRO A 657 -23.48 0.37 26.03
C PRO A 657 -23.54 0.11 24.52
N THR A 658 -24.45 0.80 23.82
CA THR A 658 -24.52 0.78 22.36
C THR A 658 -23.29 1.46 21.77
N ILE A 659 -22.71 0.87 20.72
CA ILE A 659 -21.50 1.36 20.03
C ILE A 659 -21.66 2.84 19.62
N GLY A 660 -22.88 3.34 19.45
CA GLY A 660 -23.19 4.75 19.15
C GLY A 660 -23.13 5.76 20.32
N MET A 661 -23.20 5.36 21.60
CA MET A 661 -23.46 6.30 22.70
C MET A 661 -22.24 7.08 23.24
N LYS A 662 -21.03 6.86 22.71
CA LYS A 662 -19.79 7.52 23.17
C LYS A 662 -18.98 8.14 22.03
N ARG A 663 -19.64 8.75 21.03
CA ARG A 663 -18.94 9.34 19.87
C ARG A 663 -17.86 10.35 20.29
N GLN A 664 -18.19 11.31 21.15
CA GLN A 664 -17.22 12.34 21.58
C GLN A 664 -16.01 11.71 22.29
N MET A 665 -16.24 10.79 23.23
CA MET A 665 -15.14 10.11 23.92
C MET A 665 -14.23 9.31 22.97
N ARG A 666 -14.80 8.72 21.90
CA ARG A 666 -14.01 8.04 20.87
C ARG A 666 -13.17 9.02 20.06
N VAL A 667 -13.74 10.17 19.70
CA VAL A 667 -12.99 11.23 19.02
C VAL A 667 -11.83 11.70 19.89
N ASP A 668 -12.08 11.96 21.18
CA ASP A 668 -11.07 12.42 22.11
C ASP A 668 -9.93 11.37 22.30
N ASP A 669 -10.27 10.08 22.46
CA ASP A 669 -9.28 8.97 22.54
C ASP A 669 -8.44 8.86 21.25
N ILE A 670 -9.10 8.96 20.09
CA ILE A 670 -8.42 8.93 18.80
C ILE A 670 -7.48 10.13 18.65
N LEU A 671 -7.90 11.32 19.05
CA LEU A 671 -7.08 12.53 19.01
C LEU A 671 -5.85 12.41 19.92
N GLU A 672 -6.03 11.94 21.15
CA GLU A 672 -4.92 11.73 22.09
C GLU A 672 -3.89 10.75 21.49
N ARG A 673 -4.35 9.62 20.95
CA ARG A 673 -3.49 8.64 20.28
C ARG A 673 -2.81 9.20 19.03
N LEU A 674 -3.48 10.03 18.23
CA LEU A 674 -2.87 10.67 17.05
C LEU A 674 -1.76 11.64 17.46
N VAL A 675 -1.99 12.44 18.51
CA VAL A 675 -0.99 13.35 19.06
C VAL A 675 0.20 12.59 19.64
N ASP A 676 -0.02 11.48 20.34
CA ASP A 676 1.05 10.64 20.87
C ASP A 676 1.93 10.03 19.78
N VAL A 677 1.31 9.50 18.71
CA VAL A 677 2.03 8.90 17.57
C VAL A 677 2.84 9.97 16.81
N GLU A 678 2.26 11.15 16.60
CA GLU A 678 2.94 12.25 15.90
C GLU A 678 4.00 12.95 16.78
N GLY A 679 3.77 13.02 18.10
CA GLY A 679 4.67 13.59 19.10
C GLY A 679 5.87 12.68 19.44
N GLY A 680 5.67 11.37 19.45
CA GLY A 680 6.74 10.37 19.67
C GLY A 680 7.83 10.39 18.60
N LEU A 681 7.51 10.86 17.38
CA LEU A 681 8.47 11.12 16.31
C LEU A 681 9.33 12.38 16.57
N GLY A 682 8.83 13.31 17.40
CA GLY A 682 9.58 14.48 17.89
C GLY A 682 10.52 14.14 19.06
N ASP A 683 10.13 13.20 19.91
CA ASP A 683 10.91 12.78 21.10
C ASP A 683 12.13 11.91 20.78
N ALA A 684 12.24 11.36 19.57
CA ALA A 684 13.51 10.80 19.08
C ALA A 684 14.63 11.86 19.01
N ARG A 685 14.31 13.17 19.17
CA ARG A 685 15.28 14.28 19.26
C ARG A 685 15.47 14.84 20.68
N ARG A 686 14.77 14.35 21.72
CA ARG A 686 14.98 14.77 23.13
C ARG A 686 15.15 13.56 24.03
N GLY A 687 16.39 13.37 24.48
CA GLY A 687 16.90 12.13 25.04
C GLY A 687 16.25 11.61 26.34
N GLU A 688 16.10 10.28 26.37
CA GLU A 688 16.38 9.28 27.43
C GLU A 688 16.22 9.58 28.94
N SER A 689 15.71 10.72 29.38
CA SER A 689 15.65 11.07 30.81
C SER A 689 14.24 11.07 31.41
N GLU A 690 13.17 11.16 30.62
CA GLU A 690 11.78 11.16 31.13
C GLU A 690 11.11 9.78 31.18
N LEU A 691 11.53 8.83 30.34
CA LEU A 691 10.95 7.48 30.32
C LEU A 691 11.25 6.67 31.59
N LYS A 692 12.35 7.01 32.30
CA LYS A 692 12.67 6.42 33.62
C LYS A 692 11.85 7.01 34.77
N ARG A 693 11.33 8.25 34.64
CA ARG A 693 10.44 8.85 35.65
C ARG A 693 9.03 8.28 35.57
N ARG A 694 8.49 8.09 34.35
CA ARG A 694 7.13 7.54 34.16
C ARG A 694 6.98 6.08 34.61
N LYS A 695 8.04 5.25 34.52
CA LYS A 695 8.02 3.87 35.05
C LYS A 695 8.13 3.77 36.58
N LEU A 696 8.58 4.83 37.28
CA LEU A 696 8.65 4.83 38.74
C LEU A 696 7.32 5.24 39.38
N ASP A 697 6.55 6.12 38.74
CA ASP A 697 5.28 6.62 39.27
C ASP A 697 4.12 5.63 39.14
N PHE A 698 4.19 4.70 38.18
CA PHE A 698 3.17 3.65 38.03
C PHE A 698 3.27 2.56 39.13
N ARG A 699 4.46 2.37 39.72
CA ARG A 699 4.69 1.40 40.80
C ARG A 699 4.34 1.90 42.21
N ARG A 700 4.01 3.19 42.36
CA ARG A 700 3.66 3.80 43.66
C ARG A 700 2.15 3.89 43.94
N LYS A 701 1.30 3.52 42.97
CA LYS A 701 -0.17 3.56 43.13
C LYS A 701 -0.81 2.23 43.56
N GLU A 702 -0.06 1.14 43.65
CA GLU A 702 -0.53 -0.13 44.22
C GLU A 702 0.28 -0.46 45.47
N GLY A 703 -0.23 -0.08 46.64
CA GLY A 703 0.43 -0.37 47.91
C GLY A 703 0.07 0.60 49.03
N GLY A 704 -1.22 0.77 49.31
CA GLY A 704 -1.67 1.43 50.53
C GLY A 704 -1.87 0.40 51.64
N LEU A 705 -1.00 0.39 52.66
CA LEU A 705 -1.36 -0.03 54.01
C LEU A 705 -0.69 0.90 55.02
N SER A 706 -1.51 1.49 55.88
CA SER A 706 -1.17 2.54 56.85
C SER A 706 -0.35 2.03 58.05
N VAL A 707 0.56 2.85 58.56
CA VAL A 707 0.77 3.03 60.01
C VAL A 707 1.16 4.49 60.27
N ARG A 708 0.38 5.15 61.14
CA ARG A 708 0.66 6.45 61.76
C ARG A 708 1.77 6.31 62.80
N VAL A 709 2.75 7.21 62.80
CA VAL A 709 3.41 7.69 64.04
C VAL A 709 3.69 9.18 63.87
N GLU A 710 3.26 9.94 64.87
CA GLU A 710 3.42 11.38 65.06
C GLU A 710 4.88 11.76 65.40
N GLY A 711 5.24 13.02 65.15
CA GLY A 711 6.44 13.62 65.73
C GLY A 711 7.01 14.78 64.93
N GLU A 712 6.61 16.01 65.29
CA GLU A 712 7.45 17.18 65.60
C GLU A 712 8.76 17.39 64.81
N THR A 713 9.23 18.59 64.44
CA THR A 713 8.87 20.00 64.60
C THR A 713 9.87 20.78 63.72
N SER A 714 9.49 22.00 63.29
CA SER A 714 10.37 23.19 63.15
C SER A 714 11.53 23.15 62.13
N SER A 715 11.93 24.21 61.42
CA SER A 715 11.37 25.48 60.96
C SER A 715 12.51 26.15 60.16
N ARG A 716 12.15 27.05 59.23
CA ARG A 716 12.93 28.24 58.80
C ARG A 716 14.28 27.98 58.06
N THR A 717 14.66 28.71 57.02
CA THR A 717 14.47 30.14 56.65
C THR A 717 14.91 30.28 55.18
N SER A 718 14.11 30.91 54.28
CA SER A 718 14.32 32.26 53.68
C SER A 718 15.73 32.52 53.12
N MET A 719 15.97 32.97 51.89
CA MET A 719 15.60 34.25 51.24
C MET A 719 16.03 34.13 49.75
N SER A 720 15.23 34.40 48.72
CA SER A 720 14.66 35.67 48.22
C SER A 720 15.55 36.43 47.20
N ARG A 721 14.89 36.75 46.08
CA ARG A 721 14.97 37.99 45.26
C ARG A 721 15.99 38.09 44.12
N GLY A 722 15.45 38.42 42.93
CA GLY A 722 16.18 39.13 41.88
C GLY A 722 15.52 39.06 40.51
N ALA A 723 14.31 39.63 40.35
CA ALA A 723 13.78 39.98 39.03
C ALA A 723 14.25 41.39 38.65
N ARG A 724 14.67 41.60 37.40
CA ARG A 724 14.32 42.81 36.65
C ARG A 724 14.54 42.67 35.14
N VAL A 725 13.49 43.11 34.45
CA VAL A 725 13.30 43.35 33.01
C VAL A 725 13.95 44.68 32.63
N PHE A 726 14.43 44.78 31.38
CA PHE A 726 14.34 45.87 30.40
C PHE A 726 15.56 45.78 29.49
N ASP A 727 15.39 45.60 28.17
CA ASP A 727 15.55 46.73 27.25
C ASP A 727 15.07 46.39 25.82
N THR A 728 15.08 47.42 25.00
CA THR A 728 14.20 47.76 23.89
C THR A 728 15.03 47.97 22.61
N ALA A 729 14.37 47.92 21.46
CA ALA A 729 14.69 48.63 20.20
C ALA A 729 15.82 48.14 19.26
N LEU A 730 15.39 47.65 18.10
CA LEU A 730 15.76 48.00 16.71
C LEU A 730 17.12 48.70 16.44
N ARG A 731 18.00 48.06 15.64
CA ARG A 731 18.55 48.58 14.36
C ARG A 731 19.47 47.59 13.63
N GLU A 732 19.64 47.88 12.34
CA GLU A 732 20.11 47.09 11.20
C GLU A 732 21.61 46.74 11.15
N ASP A 733 21.89 45.78 10.25
CA ASP A 733 23.10 45.55 9.44
C ASP A 733 24.35 44.82 9.98
N HIS A 734 24.60 43.70 9.29
CA HIS A 734 25.86 43.00 8.99
C HIS A 734 26.85 42.73 10.12
N THR A 735 26.72 41.55 10.73
CA THR A 735 27.82 40.89 11.46
C THR A 735 27.91 39.40 11.10
N VAL A 736 29.14 38.94 10.88
CA VAL A 736 29.53 37.56 10.58
C VAL A 736 29.17 36.68 11.78
N GLU A 737 28.31 35.67 11.60
CA GLU A 737 27.94 34.70 12.65
C GLU A 737 29.16 33.86 13.07
N GLU A 738 29.61 33.98 14.33
CA GLU A 738 30.53 33.03 14.96
C GLU A 738 29.89 31.63 15.02
N ALA A 739 30.53 30.64 14.38
CA ALA A 739 30.02 29.28 14.33
C ALA A 739 30.21 28.55 15.66
N THR A 740 29.11 28.03 16.24
CA THR A 740 29.17 27.15 17.41
C THR A 740 29.79 25.78 17.05
N PRO A 741 30.50 25.11 17.98
CA PRO A 741 31.27 23.89 17.69
C PRO A 741 30.42 22.72 17.16
N ASP A 742 29.16 22.64 17.62
CA ASP A 742 28.22 21.58 17.21
C ASP A 742 27.77 21.75 15.76
N ARG A 743 27.63 23.00 15.28
CA ARG A 743 27.24 23.30 13.89
C ARG A 743 28.42 23.01 12.92
N MET A 744 29.66 23.16 13.39
CA MET A 744 30.87 22.80 12.63
C MET A 744 31.02 21.29 12.43
N LEU A 745 30.83 20.50 13.49
CA LEU A 745 30.87 19.03 13.40
C LEU A 745 29.72 18.50 12.54
N ALA A 746 28.55 19.15 12.60
CA ALA A 746 27.38 18.83 11.77
C ALA A 746 27.54 19.16 10.28
N THR A 747 28.66 19.71 9.82
CA THR A 747 28.93 20.00 8.40
C THR A 747 30.32 19.54 7.92
N SER A 748 31.08 18.83 8.76
CA SER A 748 32.45 18.39 8.47
C SER A 748 32.59 16.86 8.42
N ILE A 749 33.59 16.37 7.68
CA ILE A 749 34.04 14.97 7.70
C ILE A 749 35.27 14.84 8.58
N SER A 750 35.35 13.79 9.39
CA SER A 750 36.41 13.63 10.39
C SER A 750 37.27 12.39 10.19
N CYS A 751 38.59 12.54 10.36
CA CYS A 751 39.56 11.46 10.42
C CYS A 751 40.22 11.42 11.80
N PHE A 752 40.59 10.23 12.27
CA PHE A 752 41.27 10.04 13.56
C PHE A 752 42.58 9.27 13.35
N ILE A 753 43.71 9.91 13.61
CA ILE A 753 45.05 9.35 13.42
C ILE A 753 45.62 8.93 14.78
N ASN A 754 46.09 7.69 14.87
CA ASN A 754 46.83 7.18 16.02
C ASN A 754 48.01 6.35 15.50
N SER A 755 49.24 6.86 15.60
CA SER A 755 50.42 6.17 15.07
C SER A 755 51.13 5.26 16.08
N ARG A 756 50.58 5.12 17.30
CA ARG A 756 51.16 4.25 18.33
C ARG A 756 51.01 2.78 17.97
N SER A 757 52.14 2.07 17.89
CA SER A 757 52.25 0.64 17.60
C SER A 757 51.82 -0.27 18.76
N ASN A 758 51.64 0.26 19.97
CA ASN A 758 51.05 -0.45 21.10
C ASN A 758 49.60 0.00 21.27
N HIS A 759 48.66 -0.94 21.29
CA HIS A 759 47.18 -0.79 21.34
C HIS A 759 46.58 0.01 22.53
N GLN A 760 47.25 1.05 23.03
CA GLN A 760 46.68 1.99 23.98
C GLN A 760 45.84 3.01 23.19
N ARG A 761 44.52 2.86 23.24
CA ARG A 761 43.57 3.78 22.59
C ARG A 761 43.56 5.10 23.36
N CYS A 762 43.74 6.22 22.66
CA CYS A 762 43.47 7.54 23.21
C CYS A 762 41.99 7.61 23.65
N GLU A 763 41.76 7.84 24.94
CA GLU A 763 40.40 7.90 25.53
C GLU A 763 39.62 9.07 24.95
N ASP A 764 40.28 10.21 24.71
CA ASP A 764 39.67 11.43 24.16
C ASP A 764 39.26 11.26 22.69
N CYS A 765 40.11 10.64 21.86
CA CYS A 765 39.71 10.31 20.50
C CYS A 765 38.57 9.26 20.48
N SER A 766 38.46 8.41 21.52
CA SER A 766 37.33 7.48 21.67
C SER A 766 36.03 8.19 22.09
N HIS A 767 36.13 9.27 22.86
CA HIS A 767 35.02 10.16 23.20
C HIS A 767 34.46 10.86 21.95
N TRP A 768 35.31 11.52 21.16
CA TRP A 768 34.90 12.14 19.88
C TRP A 768 34.42 11.12 18.84
N LYS A 769 34.94 9.88 18.89
CA LYS A 769 34.42 8.72 18.15
C LYS A 769 33.07 8.18 18.66
N LYS A 770 32.49 8.73 19.73
CA LYS A 770 31.09 8.48 20.10
C LYS A 770 30.20 9.65 19.66
N THR A 771 30.71 10.88 19.70
CA THR A 771 29.95 12.10 19.41
C THR A 771 29.63 12.29 17.91
N ILE A 772 30.57 11.95 17.01
CA ILE A 772 30.38 12.11 15.55
C ILE A 772 29.58 10.93 14.96
N SER A 773 28.79 11.11 13.90
CA SER A 773 28.10 9.97 13.26
C SER A 773 29.09 9.07 12.50
N LYS A 774 28.80 7.76 12.38
CA LYS A 774 29.69 6.81 11.67
C LYS A 774 29.85 7.14 10.18
N GLU A 775 28.80 7.67 9.56
CA GLU A 775 28.74 8.05 8.13
C GLU A 775 29.69 9.18 7.76
N ARG A 776 30.15 9.96 8.75
CA ARG A 776 31.02 11.13 8.55
C ARG A 776 32.46 10.89 8.99
N ARG A 777 32.83 9.62 9.16
CA ARG A 777 34.18 9.21 9.54
C ARG A 777 34.88 8.52 8.40
N VAL A 778 36.08 8.99 8.12
CA VAL A 778 36.97 8.34 7.15
C VAL A 778 38.12 7.66 7.87
N HIS A 779 38.56 6.55 7.28
CA HIS A 779 39.51 5.63 7.89
C HIS A 779 40.98 6.07 7.70
N SER A 780 41.25 7.01 6.79
CA SER A 780 42.60 7.52 6.53
C SER A 780 42.62 9.01 6.20
N LEU A 781 43.79 9.62 6.34
CA LEU A 781 44.02 11.03 5.99
C LEU A 781 43.88 11.25 4.48
N GLU A 782 44.31 10.29 3.67
CA GLU A 782 44.23 10.35 2.22
C GLU A 782 42.78 10.36 1.73
N ALA A 783 41.91 9.56 2.35
CA ALA A 783 40.48 9.54 2.05
C ALA A 783 39.80 10.88 2.41
N LEU A 784 40.21 11.50 3.51
CA LEU A 784 39.74 12.84 3.90
C LEU A 784 40.15 13.90 2.88
N LEU A 785 41.42 13.89 2.47
CA LEU A 785 41.95 14.84 1.48
C LEU A 785 41.28 14.67 0.12
N ALA A 786 41.03 13.43 -0.32
CA ALA A 786 40.30 13.16 -1.56
C ALA A 786 38.86 13.71 -1.49
N ALA A 787 38.16 13.48 -0.37
CA ALA A 787 36.80 14.00 -0.16
C ALA A 787 36.76 15.54 -0.20
N CYS A 788 37.76 16.23 0.34
CA CYS A 788 37.82 17.69 0.34
C CYS A 788 38.23 18.31 -1.02
N LYS A 789 38.74 17.51 -1.97
CA LYS A 789 39.12 17.95 -3.33
C LYS A 789 37.96 17.92 -4.35
N VAL A 790 36.86 17.21 -4.07
CA VAL A 790 35.72 17.08 -5.00
C VAL A 790 34.91 18.37 -5.03
N GLN A 791 34.84 19.05 -6.19
CA GLN A 791 34.14 20.35 -6.33
C GLN A 791 32.74 20.28 -6.95
N ASN A 792 32.29 19.17 -7.55
CA ASN A 792 31.04 19.13 -8.33
C ASN A 792 30.16 17.89 -8.03
N GLY A 793 29.40 17.90 -6.94
CA GLY A 793 28.37 16.88 -6.68
C GLY A 793 27.61 17.04 -5.36
N GLU A 794 26.40 17.61 -5.47
CA GLU A 794 25.19 17.63 -4.61
C GLU A 794 25.19 17.64 -3.06
N GLU A 795 26.30 17.50 -2.33
CA GLU A 795 26.36 17.90 -0.91
C GLU A 795 27.71 18.57 -0.58
N GLU A 796 27.67 19.87 -0.28
CA GLU A 796 28.85 20.72 -0.09
C GLU A 796 29.58 20.37 1.22
N ILE A 797 30.57 19.46 1.20
CA ILE A 797 31.48 19.25 2.33
C ILE A 797 32.36 20.48 2.47
N LYS A 798 31.99 21.39 3.38
CA LYS A 798 32.67 22.68 3.54
C LYS A 798 34.04 22.55 4.22
N ARG A 799 34.23 21.59 5.14
CA ARG A 799 35.47 21.41 5.93
C ARG A 799 35.76 19.95 6.30
N GLY A 800 37.04 19.60 6.41
CA GLY A 800 37.55 18.34 6.93
C GLY A 800 38.26 18.54 8.27
N ILE A 801 38.12 17.61 9.20
CA ILE A 801 38.70 17.69 10.55
C ILE A 801 39.56 16.46 10.81
N VAL A 802 40.79 16.65 11.27
CA VAL A 802 41.70 15.57 11.63
C VAL A 802 41.98 15.64 13.13
N PHE A 803 41.65 14.58 13.85
CA PHE A 803 41.95 14.43 15.26
C PHE A 803 43.23 13.60 15.41
N VAL A 804 44.22 14.15 16.10
CA VAL A 804 45.49 13.47 16.39
C VAL A 804 45.69 13.43 17.90
N ASP A 805 46.19 12.30 18.42
CA ASP A 805 46.55 12.20 19.84
C ASP A 805 47.69 13.18 20.16
N VAL A 806 47.49 14.09 21.12
CA VAL A 806 48.50 15.10 21.52
C VAL A 806 49.79 14.44 22.01
N LYS A 807 49.70 13.20 22.51
CA LYS A 807 50.85 12.45 22.99
C LYS A 807 51.61 11.73 21.86
N ASP A 808 51.22 11.93 20.60
CA ASP A 808 51.82 11.36 19.39
C ASP A 808 52.50 12.46 18.54
N ALA A 809 53.62 13.00 19.05
CA ALA A 809 54.33 14.11 18.41
C ALA A 809 54.76 13.81 16.96
N ILE A 810 55.17 12.56 16.67
CA ILE A 810 55.58 12.13 15.33
C ILE A 810 54.36 12.07 14.39
N GLY A 811 53.23 11.55 14.87
CA GLY A 811 51.98 11.50 14.12
C GLY A 811 51.44 12.90 13.79
N ILE A 812 51.56 13.85 14.73
CA ILE A 812 51.18 15.25 14.54
C ILE A 812 52.02 15.90 13.44
N GLU A 813 53.34 15.82 13.54
CA GLU A 813 54.27 16.42 12.58
C GLU A 813 54.06 15.87 11.15
N LYS A 814 53.96 14.54 11.01
CA LYS A 814 53.70 13.89 9.73
C LYS A 814 52.34 14.27 9.12
N THR A 815 51.31 14.41 9.95
CA THR A 815 49.97 14.83 9.51
C THR A 815 50.00 16.27 9.01
N ILE A 816 50.65 17.16 9.76
CA ILE A 816 50.79 18.58 9.39
C ILE A 816 51.55 18.72 8.07
N ASP A 817 52.66 18.01 7.90
CA ASP A 817 53.46 18.07 6.67
C ASP A 817 52.68 17.55 5.46
N THR A 818 51.89 16.49 5.63
CA THR A 818 51.04 15.94 4.57
C THR A 818 49.94 16.91 4.16
N VAL A 819 49.30 17.59 5.13
CA VAL A 819 48.29 18.62 4.86
C VAL A 819 48.91 19.86 4.22
N ARG A 820 50.10 20.30 4.67
CA ARG A 820 50.85 21.41 4.08
C ARG A 820 51.25 21.13 2.64
N HIS A 821 51.71 19.91 2.34
CA HIS A 821 52.06 19.51 0.97
C HIS A 821 50.86 19.60 0.01
N ASN A 822 49.66 19.33 0.50
CA ASN A 822 48.42 19.38 -0.28
C ASN A 822 47.67 20.73 -0.22
N ALA A 823 48.19 21.73 0.50
CA ALA A 823 47.45 22.94 0.86
C ALA A 823 46.91 23.76 -0.34
N LYS A 824 47.61 23.73 -1.48
CA LYS A 824 47.16 24.41 -2.72
C LYS A 824 45.86 23.83 -3.29
N GLU A 825 45.62 22.54 -3.10
CA GLU A 825 44.45 21.84 -3.65
C GLU A 825 43.26 21.86 -2.69
N VAL A 826 43.50 21.89 -1.38
CA VAL A 826 42.44 21.85 -0.35
C VAL A 826 42.05 23.24 0.20
N LYS A 827 42.67 24.34 -0.28
CA LYS A 827 42.34 25.75 0.04
C LYS A 827 41.90 26.01 1.50
N ASN A 828 42.70 25.58 2.48
CA ASN A 828 42.44 25.76 3.93
C ASN A 828 41.14 25.11 4.47
N ARG A 829 40.62 24.07 3.81
CA ARG A 829 39.41 23.36 4.24
C ARG A 829 39.66 22.29 5.31
N VAL A 830 40.91 21.98 5.65
CA VAL A 830 41.26 20.93 6.63
C VAL A 830 41.81 21.55 7.91
N LEU A 831 41.24 21.17 9.05
CA LEU A 831 41.66 21.57 10.40
C LEU A 831 42.24 20.36 11.14
N VAL A 832 43.38 20.54 11.82
CA VAL A 832 44.00 19.49 12.64
C VAL A 832 43.84 19.86 14.11
N PHE A 833 43.29 18.95 14.92
CA PHE A 833 43.08 19.13 16.35
C PHE A 833 43.80 18.06 17.16
N GLY A 834 44.48 18.49 18.22
CA GLY A 834 44.91 17.62 19.30
C GLY A 834 43.74 17.12 20.16
N CYS A 835 43.63 15.80 20.37
CA CYS A 835 42.66 15.16 21.28
C CYS A 835 42.95 15.45 22.78
N ASN A 836 43.03 16.70 23.23
CA ASN A 836 43.26 17.04 24.67
C ASN A 836 42.36 18.20 25.17
N VAL A 837 41.26 18.49 24.47
CA VAL A 837 40.35 19.60 24.84
C VAL A 837 38.91 19.14 24.79
N ASP A 838 38.18 19.30 25.91
CA ASP A 838 36.76 18.95 26.05
C ASP A 838 35.82 19.88 25.25
N LYS A 839 36.34 20.96 24.63
CA LYS A 839 35.59 21.92 23.82
C LYS A 839 36.40 22.38 22.60
N LEU A 840 35.84 22.22 21.41
CA LEU A 840 36.36 22.78 20.15
C LEU A 840 36.12 24.31 20.11
N SER A 841 36.97 25.14 20.73
CA SER A 841 36.87 26.61 20.55
C SER A 841 37.79 27.09 19.42
N LEU A 842 37.20 27.73 18.41
CA LEU A 842 37.96 28.50 17.42
C LEU A 842 38.29 29.86 18.05
N LYS A 843 39.59 30.19 18.15
CA LYS A 843 40.00 31.60 18.14
C LYS A 843 40.45 31.91 16.73
N GLU A 844 39.58 32.60 15.98
CA GLU A 844 39.89 33.15 14.68
C GLU A 844 40.90 34.29 14.86
N GLU A 845 42.19 33.98 14.74
CA GLU A 845 43.20 34.94 14.30
C GLU A 845 44.45 34.13 13.91
N ASN A 846 44.69 34.07 12.59
CA ASN A 846 45.72 33.32 11.87
C ASN A 846 45.32 31.93 11.35
N ALA A 847 44.89 31.92 10.08
CA ALA A 847 44.78 30.75 9.23
C ALA A 847 46.16 30.08 9.02
N LEU A 848 46.55 29.25 9.99
CA LEU A 848 47.50 28.13 9.92
C LEU A 848 47.53 27.49 11.31
N LEU A 849 46.39 26.98 11.78
CA LEU A 849 46.28 26.36 13.10
C LEU A 849 46.78 24.90 13.06
N VAL A 850 48.06 24.77 13.41
CA VAL A 850 48.60 23.68 14.23
C VAL A 850 48.20 23.99 15.68
N VAL A 851 47.44 23.11 16.33
CA VAL A 851 47.36 23.03 17.81
C VAL A 851 47.95 21.71 18.23
#